data_AF-A0A9R1PNK7-F1
#
_entry.id   AF-A0A9R1PNK7-F1
#
_cell.length_a   1.000
_cell.length_b   1.000
_cell.length_c   1.000
_cell.angle_alpha   90.00
_cell.angle_beta   90.00
_cell.angle_gamma   90.00
#
_symmetry.space_group_name_H-M   'P 1'
#
loop_
_entity.id
_entity.type
_entity.pdbx_description
1 polymer ?
#
loop_
_entity_poly.entity_id
_entity_poly.type
_entity_poly.pdbx_seq_one_letter_code
_entity_poly.pdbx_strand_id
1 'polypeptide(L)'
;MGWVLPLLRVLCLCSLVALARPARPANVSIGALFTFDSVIGRSARAAIDLAVADVNRDATVLRGTHLSLVAQDTKCSGFVGTIQALQLMEKKVVAVVGPQSSGIAHVVSHVVNELHVPLLSFAATDPALASAQYPYFVRAARGDDSSQMAAVADIVTYYGWREVTVIYVDNDYGRGGVDALGDALEAKRAKVSFKAPFPPDADQAAIADLLVRVTMMESRVCVVHVNPDSGLAVFAAARSLGMMASGYVWIATDWLAAALDSTRPPNPRAVSLVQGVVTLRQYTPDSGAKRSLTSRFAAAQLNRTATLNAFGLAAYDAVWMAARAIDEFLEDGGNVTFSADPRLQQEVNGTSTLRLDTLRVFDQGEQLLQKVMLANFTGVTGGVRFSADCRSLADPAYEVLNVGGTGVRRVGYWSNHSHLSVAAPTPLRIKTNSSQQQEQRLYSVIWPGETTSPPRGWVFPNNGRPLRIGVPYRTTQKQFVSKDSGPDGASGYCIDVFKAAVALLPYPVPVSFILFGDGVKNPDYSDLVNKVANNVFDAAVGDVSIVTNRTRVVDFTQPYVESGLVIVSPVKEKSSNAWAFLKPFTLGMWAVTGAFFLFVGAVVWILEHRFNPEFRGSPREQLVTIFWFSFSTMFFAHRRTL
;
A
#
# COMPACT_ATOMS: atom_id res chain seq x y z
N MET A 1 -66.04 6.38 75.30
CA MET A 1 -65.81 6.26 73.84
C MET A 1 -65.33 7.60 73.32
N GLY A 2 -64.05 7.73 73.00
CA GLY A 2 -63.51 9.01 72.54
C GLY A 2 -62.03 8.91 72.23
N TRP A 3 -61.71 8.35 71.06
CA TRP A 3 -60.37 8.38 70.44
C TRP A 3 -60.47 8.04 68.94
N VAL A 4 -60.93 8.95 68.08
CA VAL A 4 -60.60 8.94 66.62
C VAL A 4 -60.77 10.35 66.05
N LEU A 5 -59.81 11.25 66.26
CA LEU A 5 -59.72 12.55 65.57
C LEU A 5 -58.34 13.19 65.85
N PRO A 6 -57.23 12.61 65.32
CA PRO A 6 -56.27 13.48 64.63
C PRO A 6 -55.43 12.81 63.52
N LEU A 7 -55.93 11.81 62.78
CA LEU A 7 -55.16 11.21 61.66
C LEU A 7 -55.53 11.72 60.25
N LEU A 8 -56.59 12.53 60.13
CA LEU A 8 -57.09 12.96 58.81
C LEU A 8 -56.56 14.34 58.33
N ARG A 9 -55.72 15.03 59.12
CA ARG A 9 -55.20 16.37 58.74
C ARG A 9 -53.75 16.40 58.24
N VAL A 10 -53.05 15.25 58.22
CA VAL A 10 -51.68 15.17 57.66
C VAL A 10 -51.66 14.51 56.27
N LEU A 11 -52.74 13.86 55.84
CA LEU A 11 -52.82 13.20 54.52
C LEU A 11 -53.41 14.04 53.38
N CYS A 12 -53.77 15.30 53.63
CA CYS A 12 -54.42 16.17 52.64
C CYS A 12 -53.55 17.39 52.21
N LEU A 13 -52.22 17.28 52.33
CA LEU A 13 -51.26 18.26 51.78
C LEU A 13 -50.24 17.64 50.79
N CYS A 14 -50.43 16.38 50.39
CA CYS A 14 -49.63 15.73 49.34
C CYS A 14 -50.42 15.50 48.04
N SER A 15 -51.45 16.31 47.80
CA SER A 15 -52.20 16.30 46.54
C SER A 15 -51.53 17.25 45.54
N LEU A 16 -50.91 16.66 44.52
CA LEU A 16 -50.64 17.29 43.22
C LEU A 16 -49.73 18.52 43.23
N VAL A 17 -48.43 18.33 43.48
CA VAL A 17 -47.47 18.94 42.55
C VAL A 17 -47.48 18.06 41.31
N ALA A 18 -48.47 18.26 40.44
CA ALA A 18 -48.27 17.91 39.05
C ALA A 18 -47.07 18.74 38.61
N LEU A 19 -45.90 18.11 38.42
CA LEU A 19 -44.81 18.77 37.71
C LEU A 19 -45.42 19.20 36.38
N ALA A 20 -45.69 20.49 36.25
CA ALA A 20 -46.06 21.08 34.98
C ALA A 20 -44.88 20.79 34.04
N ARG A 21 -45.05 19.80 33.17
CA ARG A 21 -44.06 19.53 32.11
C ARG A 21 -43.90 20.86 31.37
N PRO A 22 -42.68 21.38 31.21
CA PRO A 22 -42.47 22.62 30.48
C PRO A 22 -43.15 22.51 29.12
N ALA A 23 -43.93 23.52 28.76
CA ALA A 23 -44.62 23.54 27.49
C ALA A 23 -43.59 23.45 26.36
N ARG A 24 -43.76 22.49 25.45
CA ARG A 24 -42.86 22.33 24.31
C ARG A 24 -42.77 23.65 23.54
N PRO A 25 -41.56 24.04 23.07
CA PRO A 25 -41.43 25.24 22.26
C PRO A 25 -42.23 25.07 20.95
N ALA A 26 -42.93 26.12 20.53
CA ALA A 26 -43.71 26.10 19.29
C ALA A 26 -42.81 25.96 18.05
N ASN A 27 -41.60 26.55 18.11
CA ASN A 27 -40.61 26.51 17.05
C ASN A 27 -39.23 26.15 17.63
N VAL A 28 -38.49 25.31 16.92
CA VAL A 28 -37.07 25.02 17.17
C VAL A 28 -36.29 25.24 15.88
N SER A 29 -35.11 25.86 15.97
CA SER A 29 -34.26 26.13 14.81
C SER A 29 -33.04 25.25 14.79
N ILE A 30 -32.80 24.57 13.67
CA ILE A 30 -31.53 23.91 13.37
C ILE A 30 -30.77 24.70 12.30
N GLY A 31 -29.45 24.60 12.36
CA GLY A 31 -28.56 25.21 11.39
C GLY A 31 -28.17 24.24 10.28
N ALA A 32 -27.91 24.76 9.09
CA ALA A 32 -27.21 24.04 8.05
C ALA A 32 -26.04 24.87 7.53
N LEU A 33 -24.84 24.29 7.52
CA LEU A 33 -23.61 24.99 7.17
C LEU A 33 -22.81 24.17 6.19
N PHE A 34 -22.84 24.48 4.90
CA PHE A 34 -22.05 23.77 3.88
C PHE A 34 -21.99 24.61 2.59
N THR A 35 -21.26 24.15 1.58
CA THR A 35 -21.20 24.89 0.31
C THR A 35 -22.34 24.49 -0.59
N PHE A 36 -23.20 25.43 -0.97
CA PHE A 36 -24.41 25.12 -1.75
C PHE A 36 -24.10 24.72 -3.19
N ASP A 37 -23.19 25.44 -3.85
CA ASP A 37 -22.82 25.16 -5.24
C ASP A 37 -21.57 24.27 -5.35
N SER A 38 -21.71 23.04 -4.88
CA SER A 38 -20.71 21.98 -5.04
C SER A 38 -21.40 20.67 -5.44
N VAL A 39 -20.63 19.68 -5.91
CA VAL A 39 -21.18 18.33 -6.22
C VAL A 39 -21.93 17.75 -5.02
N ILE A 40 -21.36 17.85 -3.81
CA ILE A 40 -22.01 17.39 -2.57
C ILE A 40 -23.17 18.31 -2.19
N GLY A 41 -22.94 19.62 -2.21
CA GLY A 41 -23.89 20.64 -1.77
C GLY A 41 -25.21 20.68 -2.53
N ARG A 42 -25.17 20.55 -3.87
CA ARG A 42 -26.39 20.55 -4.68
C ARG A 42 -27.31 19.37 -4.35
N SER A 43 -26.71 18.22 -4.02
CA SER A 43 -27.42 17.02 -3.56
C SER A 43 -27.92 17.20 -2.11
N ALA A 44 -27.05 17.65 -1.20
CA ALA A 44 -27.35 17.81 0.22
C ALA A 44 -28.43 18.88 0.50
N ARG A 45 -28.41 20.03 -0.21
CA ARG A 45 -29.36 21.12 0.03
C ARG A 45 -30.81 20.68 -0.17
N ALA A 46 -31.12 20.15 -1.34
CA ALA A 46 -32.46 19.68 -1.63
C ALA A 46 -32.85 18.47 -0.76
N ALA A 47 -31.89 17.63 -0.36
CA ALA A 47 -32.14 16.55 0.59
C ALA A 47 -32.52 17.07 1.99
N ILE A 48 -31.80 18.08 2.50
CA ILE A 48 -32.08 18.72 3.79
C ILE A 48 -33.45 19.40 3.76
N ASP A 49 -33.77 20.15 2.71
CA ASP A 49 -35.06 20.82 2.56
C ASP A 49 -36.23 19.80 2.55
N LEU A 50 -36.07 18.69 1.82
CA LEU A 50 -37.03 17.58 1.81
C LEU A 50 -37.16 16.92 3.18
N ALA A 51 -36.06 16.72 3.91
CA ALA A 51 -36.06 16.12 5.23
C ALA A 51 -36.81 17.00 6.25
N VAL A 52 -36.56 18.31 6.26
CA VAL A 52 -37.28 19.26 7.14
C VAL A 52 -38.78 19.25 6.84
N ALA A 53 -39.15 19.24 5.55
CA ALA A 53 -40.55 19.16 5.15
C ALA A 53 -41.22 17.84 5.55
N ASP A 54 -40.48 16.73 5.53
CA ASP A 54 -40.97 15.42 5.94
C ASP A 54 -41.12 15.30 7.45
N VAL A 55 -40.13 15.79 8.22
CA VAL A 55 -40.21 15.86 9.68
C VAL A 55 -41.42 16.67 10.13
N ASN A 56 -41.64 17.86 9.55
CA ASN A 56 -42.79 18.70 9.91
C ASN A 56 -44.14 18.11 9.48
N ARG A 57 -44.16 17.16 8.53
CA ARG A 57 -45.38 16.46 8.10
C ARG A 57 -45.66 15.22 8.97
N ASP A 58 -44.64 14.65 9.59
CA ASP A 58 -44.76 13.44 10.38
C ASP A 58 -45.33 13.75 11.77
N ALA A 59 -46.54 13.26 12.05
CA ALA A 59 -47.20 13.46 13.34
C ALA A 59 -46.57 12.65 14.50
N THR A 60 -45.59 11.80 14.22
CA THR A 60 -44.91 10.97 15.23
C THR A 60 -43.68 11.64 15.83
N VAL A 61 -43.10 12.64 15.17
CA VAL A 61 -41.87 13.32 15.60
C VAL A 61 -42.15 14.81 15.80
N LEU A 62 -41.55 15.40 16.84
CA LEU A 62 -41.67 16.83 17.19
C LEU A 62 -43.13 17.31 17.32
N ARG A 63 -43.97 16.51 17.98
CA ARG A 63 -45.39 16.85 18.18
C ARG A 63 -45.56 18.24 18.82
N GLY A 64 -46.27 19.12 18.12
CA GLY A 64 -46.55 20.48 18.58
C GLY A 64 -45.37 21.47 18.43
N THR A 65 -44.28 21.06 17.80
CA THR A 65 -43.07 21.85 17.59
C THR A 65 -42.71 21.85 16.12
N HIS A 66 -42.64 23.03 15.51
CA HIS A 66 -42.23 23.17 14.11
C HIS A 66 -40.70 23.32 14.00
N LEU A 67 -40.09 22.47 13.17
CA LEU A 67 -38.66 22.53 12.87
C LEU A 67 -38.39 23.58 11.79
N SER A 68 -37.58 24.58 12.14
CA SER A 68 -37.12 25.62 11.22
C SER A 68 -35.65 25.43 10.86
N LEU A 69 -35.30 25.79 9.62
CA LEU A 69 -33.95 25.64 9.08
C LEU A 69 -33.33 27.01 8.82
N VAL A 70 -32.12 27.23 9.36
CA VAL A 70 -31.29 28.40 9.05
C VAL A 70 -30.05 27.93 8.32
N ALA A 71 -29.92 28.28 7.05
CA ALA A 71 -28.83 27.79 6.20
C ALA A 71 -27.81 28.89 5.87
N GLN A 72 -26.51 28.57 5.93
CA GLN A 72 -25.42 29.45 5.54
C GLN A 72 -24.49 28.77 4.53
N ASP A 73 -24.09 29.51 3.50
CA ASP A 73 -23.26 29.02 2.40
C ASP A 73 -21.77 29.29 2.65
N THR A 74 -20.98 28.23 2.77
CA THR A 74 -19.53 28.36 3.02
C THR A 74 -18.69 28.67 1.78
N LYS A 75 -19.28 28.64 0.57
CA LYS A 75 -18.63 29.03 -0.70
C LYS A 75 -17.28 28.36 -0.98
N CYS A 76 -17.11 27.09 -0.61
CA CYS A 76 -15.87 26.32 -0.75
C CYS A 76 -14.63 26.97 -0.12
N SER A 77 -14.80 27.91 0.81
CA SER A 77 -13.68 28.65 1.42
C SER A 77 -13.64 28.39 2.93
N GLY A 78 -12.46 28.01 3.44
CA GLY A 78 -12.24 27.84 4.87
C GLY A 78 -12.56 29.11 5.65
N PHE A 79 -11.99 30.24 5.21
CA PHE A 79 -12.18 31.54 5.84
C PHE A 79 -13.62 32.05 5.81
N VAL A 80 -14.27 32.03 4.64
CA VAL A 80 -15.69 32.43 4.52
C VAL A 80 -16.56 31.47 5.33
N GLY A 81 -16.26 30.17 5.29
CA GLY A 81 -16.95 29.14 6.07
C GLY A 81 -16.93 29.43 7.57
N THR A 82 -15.81 29.89 8.12
CA THR A 82 -15.70 30.31 9.53
C THR A 82 -16.60 31.50 9.85
N ILE A 83 -16.60 32.54 9.01
CA ILE A 83 -17.47 33.71 9.20
C ILE A 83 -18.93 33.29 9.18
N GLN A 84 -19.30 32.45 8.22
CA GLN A 84 -20.66 31.95 8.05
C GLN A 84 -21.10 31.06 9.22
N ALA A 85 -20.18 30.30 9.80
CA ALA A 85 -20.44 29.53 11.02
C ALA A 85 -20.76 30.44 12.20
N LEU A 86 -19.97 31.50 12.43
CA LEU A 86 -20.23 32.47 13.50
C LEU A 86 -21.59 33.14 13.33
N GLN A 87 -21.91 33.59 12.10
CA GLN A 87 -23.21 34.17 11.77
C GLN A 87 -24.37 33.19 11.98
N LEU A 88 -24.16 31.89 11.77
CA LEU A 88 -25.15 30.85 12.03
C LEU A 88 -25.39 30.69 13.54
N MET A 89 -24.32 30.72 14.35
CA MET A 89 -24.42 30.57 15.81
C MET A 89 -25.15 31.74 16.49
N GLU A 90 -25.06 32.96 15.94
CA GLU A 90 -25.85 34.11 16.39
C GLU A 90 -27.37 33.87 16.31
N LYS A 91 -27.82 32.91 15.48
CA LYS A 91 -29.23 32.59 15.26
C LYS A 91 -29.81 31.60 16.28
N LYS A 92 -29.06 31.25 17.35
CA LYS A 92 -29.51 30.37 18.44
C LYS A 92 -30.07 29.04 17.94
N VAL A 93 -29.33 28.40 17.03
CA VAL A 93 -29.66 27.06 16.54
C VAL A 93 -29.30 26.01 17.60
N VAL A 94 -30.13 24.97 17.73
CA VAL A 94 -29.92 23.92 18.75
C VAL A 94 -28.99 22.80 18.29
N ALA A 95 -28.84 22.63 16.97
CA ALA A 95 -27.96 21.67 16.34
C ALA A 95 -27.60 22.17 14.94
N VAL A 96 -26.45 21.73 14.40
CA VAL A 96 -26.02 22.08 13.04
C VAL A 96 -25.80 20.83 12.20
N VAL A 97 -26.38 20.81 11.00
CA VAL A 97 -26.14 19.80 9.98
C VAL A 97 -25.09 20.30 9.00
N GLY A 98 -23.99 19.57 8.88
CA GLY A 98 -22.76 19.99 8.19
C GLY A 98 -21.57 20.15 9.14
N PRO A 99 -20.42 20.65 8.67
CA PRO A 99 -20.12 21.00 7.29
C PRO A 99 -19.70 19.82 6.44
N GLN A 100 -19.60 20.06 5.12
CA GLN A 100 -19.17 19.03 4.17
C GLN A 100 -17.64 18.92 4.01
N SER A 101 -16.89 19.94 4.45
CA SER A 101 -15.44 20.01 4.30
C SER A 101 -14.77 19.76 5.64
N SER A 102 -13.79 18.86 5.68
CA SER A 102 -13.02 18.58 6.90
C SER A 102 -12.28 19.81 7.43
N GLY A 103 -11.69 20.63 6.56
CA GLY A 103 -11.01 21.86 6.98
C GLY A 103 -11.95 22.87 7.65
N ILE A 104 -13.17 23.03 7.12
CA ILE A 104 -14.20 23.84 7.78
C ILE A 104 -14.66 23.16 9.08
N ALA A 105 -14.83 21.85 9.09
CA ALA A 105 -15.24 21.10 10.28
C ALA A 105 -14.26 21.30 11.44
N HIS A 106 -12.95 21.29 11.20
CA HIS A 106 -11.94 21.56 12.23
C HIS A 106 -12.14 22.93 12.88
N VAL A 107 -12.28 23.97 12.07
CA VAL A 107 -12.43 25.34 12.58
C VAL A 107 -13.76 25.52 13.32
N VAL A 108 -14.86 25.03 12.73
CA VAL A 108 -16.20 25.17 13.31
C VAL A 108 -16.36 24.32 14.56
N SER A 109 -15.66 23.19 14.66
CA SER A 109 -15.69 22.33 15.85
C SER A 109 -15.21 23.06 17.11
N HIS A 110 -14.25 23.99 16.99
CA HIS A 110 -13.86 24.84 18.12
C HIS A 110 -14.98 25.79 18.57
N VAL A 111 -15.73 26.37 17.62
CA VAL A 111 -16.83 27.28 17.92
C VAL A 111 -17.97 26.54 18.61
N VAL A 112 -18.39 25.41 18.05
CA VAL A 112 -19.52 24.64 18.60
C VAL A 112 -19.17 23.95 19.92
N ASN A 113 -17.89 23.64 20.15
CA ASN A 113 -17.43 23.17 21.46
C ASN A 113 -17.62 24.22 22.54
N GLU A 114 -17.34 25.50 22.26
CA GLU A 114 -17.55 26.55 23.25
C GLU A 114 -19.02 26.94 23.41
N LEU A 115 -19.81 26.84 22.35
CA LEU A 115 -21.24 27.16 22.40
C LEU A 115 -22.12 25.95 22.77
N HIS A 116 -21.52 24.78 23.02
CA HIS A 116 -22.19 23.53 23.33
C HIS A 116 -23.27 23.11 22.30
N VAL A 117 -23.01 23.31 21.00
CA VAL A 117 -23.98 22.96 19.95
C VAL A 117 -23.56 21.66 19.24
N PRO A 118 -24.38 20.60 19.20
CA PRO A 118 -24.07 19.41 18.42
C PRO A 118 -23.89 19.71 16.93
N LEU A 119 -22.76 19.27 16.35
CA LEU A 119 -22.40 19.46 14.94
C LEU A 119 -22.40 18.11 14.21
N LEU A 120 -23.45 17.85 13.43
CA LEU A 120 -23.71 16.61 12.71
C LEU A 120 -23.21 16.73 11.27
N SER A 121 -21.96 16.35 11.01
CA SER A 121 -21.37 16.41 9.67
C SER A 121 -21.71 15.16 8.84
N PHE A 122 -22.31 15.38 7.67
CA PHE A 122 -22.67 14.32 6.72
C PHE A 122 -21.56 13.99 5.70
N ALA A 123 -20.43 14.73 5.69
CA ALA A 123 -19.38 14.56 4.67
C ALA A 123 -17.94 14.87 5.11
N ALA A 124 -17.69 15.38 6.33
CA ALA A 124 -16.32 15.54 6.84
C ALA A 124 -15.79 14.20 7.39
N THR A 125 -14.92 13.55 6.63
CA THR A 125 -14.46 12.17 6.87
C THR A 125 -13.04 12.06 7.44
N ASP A 126 -12.37 13.20 7.65
CA ASP A 126 -11.00 13.25 8.19
C ASP A 126 -10.92 12.55 9.56
N PRO A 127 -10.04 11.55 9.76
CA PRO A 127 -9.88 10.85 11.03
C PRO A 127 -9.43 11.76 12.19
N ALA A 128 -8.77 12.88 11.91
CA ALA A 128 -8.31 13.83 12.93
C ALA A 128 -9.47 14.58 13.63
N LEU A 129 -10.69 14.56 13.07
CA LEU A 129 -11.91 15.01 13.74
C LEU A 129 -12.36 13.98 14.79
N ALA A 130 -11.50 13.77 15.79
CA ALA A 130 -11.69 12.82 16.87
C ALA A 130 -12.46 13.44 18.04
N SER A 131 -13.32 12.65 18.68
CA SER A 131 -14.18 13.11 19.78
C SER A 131 -13.43 13.58 21.02
N ALA A 132 -12.18 13.14 21.20
CA ALA A 132 -11.33 13.57 22.31
C ALA A 132 -10.97 15.06 22.22
N GLN A 133 -10.80 15.59 21.00
CA GLN A 133 -10.53 17.01 20.76
C GLN A 133 -11.81 17.79 20.46
N TYR A 134 -12.80 17.15 19.82
CA TYR A 134 -14.05 17.77 19.38
C TYR A 134 -15.27 17.04 19.96
N PRO A 135 -15.60 17.24 21.25
CA PRO A 135 -16.68 16.53 21.91
C PRO A 135 -18.06 16.74 21.28
N TYR A 136 -18.33 17.91 20.70
CA TYR A 136 -19.62 18.22 20.06
C TYR A 136 -19.70 17.85 18.57
N PHE A 137 -18.60 17.36 17.99
CA PHE A 137 -18.58 16.88 16.61
C PHE A 137 -19.12 15.44 16.53
N VAL A 138 -20.05 15.22 15.61
CA VAL A 138 -20.67 13.93 15.33
C VAL A 138 -20.61 13.67 13.83
N ARG A 139 -20.04 12.53 13.45
CA ARG A 139 -19.96 12.11 12.06
C ARG A 139 -21.23 11.34 11.68
N ALA A 140 -22.10 12.01 10.95
CA ALA A 140 -23.32 11.45 10.36
C ALA A 140 -23.08 10.78 8.98
N ALA A 141 -21.84 10.78 8.48
CA ALA A 141 -21.44 9.99 7.33
C ALA A 141 -21.32 8.49 7.68
N ARG A 142 -21.57 7.61 6.70
CA ARG A 142 -21.56 6.14 6.88
C ARG A 142 -20.18 5.53 7.07
N GLY A 143 -19.13 6.25 6.73
CA GLY A 143 -17.75 5.85 6.91
C GLY A 143 -16.84 7.07 7.06
N ASP A 144 -15.62 6.80 7.49
CA ASP A 144 -14.53 7.77 7.59
C ASP A 144 -13.38 7.38 6.64
N ASP A 145 -12.40 8.27 6.50
CA ASP A 145 -11.26 8.01 5.65
C ASP A 145 -10.39 6.86 6.17
N SER A 146 -10.37 6.58 7.48
CA SER A 146 -9.73 5.38 8.04
C SER A 146 -10.31 4.10 7.44
N SER A 147 -11.63 3.97 7.43
CA SER A 147 -12.31 2.79 6.86
C SER A 147 -12.20 2.74 5.34
N GLN A 148 -12.30 3.88 4.67
CA GLN A 148 -12.14 3.98 3.22
C GLN A 148 -10.73 3.57 2.79
N MET A 149 -9.70 4.03 3.48
CA MET A 149 -8.31 3.70 3.16
C MET A 149 -7.95 2.26 3.52
N ALA A 150 -8.58 1.68 4.54
CA ALA A 150 -8.52 0.23 4.76
C ALA A 150 -9.11 -0.57 3.58
N ALA A 151 -10.21 -0.10 2.98
CA ALA A 151 -10.76 -0.70 1.77
C ALA A 151 -9.81 -0.57 0.57
N VAL A 152 -9.20 0.61 0.38
CA VAL A 152 -8.19 0.82 -0.67
C VAL A 152 -6.97 -0.09 -0.45
N ALA A 153 -6.47 -0.23 0.77
CA ALA A 153 -5.34 -1.10 1.09
C ALA A 153 -5.67 -2.59 0.86
N ASP A 154 -6.90 -3.01 1.17
CA ASP A 154 -7.36 -4.37 0.84
C ASP A 154 -7.43 -4.58 -0.68
N ILE A 155 -7.87 -3.59 -1.48
CA ILE A 155 -7.85 -3.66 -2.96
C ILE A 155 -6.41 -3.77 -3.47
N VAL A 156 -5.51 -2.93 -2.96
CA VAL A 156 -4.09 -2.92 -3.36
C VAL A 156 -3.44 -4.28 -3.10
N THR A 157 -3.70 -4.86 -1.94
CA THR A 157 -3.11 -6.14 -1.52
C THR A 157 -3.76 -7.33 -2.22
N TYR A 158 -5.07 -7.27 -2.51
CA TYR A 158 -5.79 -8.29 -3.28
C TYR A 158 -5.20 -8.52 -4.66
N TYR A 159 -4.78 -7.45 -5.35
CA TYR A 159 -4.11 -7.54 -6.65
C TYR A 159 -2.58 -7.73 -6.57
N GLY A 160 -2.03 -7.89 -5.36
CA GLY A 160 -0.61 -8.18 -5.13
C GLY A 160 0.33 -6.99 -5.29
N TRP A 161 -0.18 -5.76 -5.39
CA TRP A 161 0.65 -4.57 -5.44
C TRP A 161 1.23 -4.20 -4.07
N ARG A 162 2.41 -3.57 -4.06
CA ARG A 162 3.16 -3.24 -2.84
C ARG A 162 3.48 -1.75 -2.70
N GLU A 163 3.49 -1.02 -3.81
CA GLU A 163 3.83 0.40 -3.84
C GLU A 163 2.77 1.18 -4.59
N VAL A 164 2.26 2.24 -3.97
CA VAL A 164 1.27 3.13 -4.59
C VAL A 164 1.78 4.57 -4.64
N THR A 165 1.31 5.33 -5.60
CA THR A 165 1.40 6.79 -5.62
C THR A 165 0.06 7.37 -5.21
N VAL A 166 0.03 8.32 -4.27
CA VAL A 166 -1.21 8.99 -3.86
C VAL A 166 -1.24 10.42 -4.36
N ILE A 167 -2.28 10.78 -5.11
CA ILE A 167 -2.56 12.12 -5.59
C ILE A 167 -3.70 12.68 -4.76
N TYR A 168 -3.47 13.81 -4.10
CA TYR A 168 -4.42 14.35 -3.15
C TYR A 168 -4.43 15.86 -3.10
N VAL A 169 -5.55 16.41 -2.65
CA VAL A 169 -5.71 17.84 -2.39
C VAL A 169 -5.03 18.20 -1.07
N ASP A 170 -4.17 19.20 -1.04
CA ASP A 170 -3.37 19.55 0.15
C ASP A 170 -4.17 20.39 1.16
N ASN A 171 -5.12 19.73 1.83
CA ASN A 171 -5.90 20.26 2.95
C ASN A 171 -6.07 19.17 4.03
N ASP A 172 -6.84 19.46 5.07
CA ASP A 172 -7.01 18.53 6.21
C ASP A 172 -7.62 17.18 5.76
N TYR A 173 -8.62 17.22 4.88
CA TYR A 173 -9.20 16.02 4.26
C TYR A 173 -8.14 15.18 3.53
N GLY A 174 -7.40 15.78 2.59
CA GLY A 174 -6.43 15.04 1.79
C GLY A 174 -5.24 14.53 2.59
N ARG A 175 -4.70 15.33 3.52
CA ARG A 175 -3.59 14.90 4.40
C ARG A 175 -4.03 13.78 5.35
N GLY A 176 -5.18 13.94 6.01
CA GLY A 176 -5.73 12.93 6.91
C GLY A 176 -5.98 11.59 6.20
N GLY A 177 -6.53 11.62 4.98
CA GLY A 177 -6.70 10.41 4.17
C GLY A 177 -5.39 9.78 3.72
N VAL A 178 -4.37 10.57 3.37
CA VAL A 178 -3.05 10.05 2.98
C VAL A 178 -2.34 9.36 4.15
N ASP A 179 -2.46 9.92 5.36
CA ASP A 179 -1.86 9.34 6.54
C ASP A 179 -2.59 8.04 6.93
N ALA A 180 -3.93 8.03 6.90
CA ALA A 180 -4.72 6.81 7.08
C ALA A 180 -4.41 5.72 6.05
N LEU A 181 -4.13 6.10 4.80
CA LEU A 181 -3.68 5.16 3.76
C LEU A 181 -2.28 4.61 4.04
N GLY A 182 -1.36 5.45 4.53
CA GLY A 182 -0.04 5.03 4.97
C GLY A 182 -0.13 3.92 6.01
N ASP A 183 -0.88 4.17 7.08
CA ASP A 183 -1.08 3.22 8.19
C ASP A 183 -1.72 1.90 7.69
N ALA A 184 -2.77 2.00 6.86
CA ALA A 184 -3.48 0.84 6.33
C ALA A 184 -2.60 -0.02 5.41
N LEU A 185 -1.74 0.60 4.60
CA LEU A 185 -0.81 -0.11 3.72
C LEU A 185 0.34 -0.74 4.51
N GLU A 186 0.89 -0.04 5.50
CA GLU A 186 1.98 -0.55 6.34
C GLU A 186 1.58 -1.84 7.06
N ALA A 187 0.36 -1.87 7.62
CA ALA A 187 -0.23 -3.06 8.25
C ALA A 187 -0.30 -4.27 7.29
N LYS A 188 -0.25 -4.03 5.98
CA LYS A 188 -0.31 -5.04 4.92
C LYS A 188 1.03 -5.23 4.17
N ARG A 189 2.14 -4.68 4.69
CA ARG A 189 3.47 -4.71 4.07
C ARG A 189 3.49 -4.09 2.66
N ALA A 190 2.66 -3.07 2.45
CA ALA A 190 2.69 -2.18 1.30
C ALA A 190 3.05 -0.76 1.79
N LYS A 191 3.35 0.16 0.87
CA LYS A 191 3.69 1.54 1.23
C LYS A 191 3.25 2.56 0.18
N VAL A 192 3.12 3.80 0.61
CA VAL A 192 3.04 4.96 -0.28
C VAL A 192 4.45 5.30 -0.76
N SER A 193 4.72 5.07 -2.04
CA SER A 193 6.02 5.36 -2.69
C SER A 193 6.19 6.84 -3.05
N PHE A 194 5.10 7.53 -3.34
CA PHE A 194 5.10 8.96 -3.68
C PHE A 194 3.81 9.62 -3.20
N LYS A 195 3.95 10.76 -2.51
CA LYS A 195 2.86 11.65 -2.11
C LYS A 195 2.86 12.85 -3.08
N ALA A 196 1.76 13.02 -3.82
CA ALA A 196 1.59 14.03 -4.85
C ALA A 196 0.49 15.05 -4.44
N PRO A 197 0.82 16.04 -3.59
CA PRO A 197 -0.11 17.09 -3.18
C PRO A 197 -0.32 18.14 -4.28
N PHE A 198 -1.53 18.69 -4.37
CA PHE A 198 -1.81 19.95 -5.07
C PHE A 198 -2.76 20.83 -4.26
N PRO A 199 -2.66 22.18 -4.34
CA PRO A 199 -3.53 23.06 -3.58
C PRO A 199 -5.01 22.96 -4.02
N PRO A 200 -6.00 23.23 -3.15
CA PRO A 200 -7.43 23.10 -3.47
C PRO A 200 -7.92 23.88 -4.71
N ASP A 201 -7.26 24.98 -5.04
CA ASP A 201 -7.51 25.89 -6.15
C ASP A 201 -6.52 25.74 -7.31
N ALA A 202 -5.78 24.62 -7.36
CA ALA A 202 -4.84 24.33 -8.42
C ALA A 202 -5.51 24.38 -9.80
N ASP A 203 -4.87 25.09 -10.73
CA ASP A 203 -5.29 25.09 -12.12
C ASP A 203 -4.87 23.80 -12.85
N GLN A 204 -5.33 23.66 -14.09
CA GLN A 204 -5.03 22.49 -14.92
C GLN A 204 -3.52 22.33 -15.18
N ALA A 205 -2.76 23.44 -15.24
CA ALA A 205 -1.34 23.42 -15.52
C ALA A 205 -0.54 22.88 -14.32
N ALA A 206 -0.87 23.33 -13.11
CA ALA A 206 -0.27 22.83 -11.87
C ALA A 206 -0.55 21.34 -11.67
N ILE A 207 -1.78 20.89 -11.96
CA ILE A 207 -2.14 19.46 -11.91
C ILE A 207 -1.34 18.66 -12.96
N ALA A 208 -1.21 19.18 -14.18
CA ALA A 208 -0.44 18.52 -15.24
C ALA A 208 1.04 18.39 -14.89
N ASP A 209 1.68 19.45 -14.36
CA ASP A 209 3.07 19.41 -13.90
C ASP A 209 3.29 18.37 -12.78
N LEU A 210 2.36 18.31 -11.82
CA LEU A 210 2.38 17.28 -10.79
C LEU A 210 2.31 15.87 -11.39
N LEU A 211 1.42 15.65 -12.37
CA LEU A 211 1.29 14.35 -13.02
C LEU A 211 2.52 13.98 -13.85
N VAL A 212 3.22 14.94 -14.47
CA VAL A 212 4.52 14.69 -15.12
C VAL A 212 5.50 14.09 -14.11
N ARG A 213 5.58 14.61 -12.89
CA ARG A 213 6.40 13.99 -11.83
C ARG A 213 5.92 12.59 -11.44
N VAL A 214 4.60 12.37 -11.37
CA VAL A 214 4.03 11.03 -11.14
C VAL A 214 4.43 10.04 -12.23
N THR A 215 4.52 10.45 -13.51
CA THR A 215 4.98 9.55 -14.58
C THR A 215 6.42 9.06 -14.41
N MET A 216 7.25 9.82 -13.70
CA MET A 216 8.65 9.46 -13.44
C MET A 216 8.82 8.44 -12.30
N MET A 217 7.76 8.16 -11.53
CA MET A 217 7.81 7.17 -10.45
C MET A 217 7.75 5.74 -11.01
N GLU A 218 8.20 4.75 -10.24
CA GLU A 218 8.14 3.32 -10.65
C GLU A 218 6.72 2.77 -10.56
N SER A 219 6.00 3.13 -9.48
CA SER A 219 4.63 2.70 -9.27
C SER A 219 3.70 3.24 -10.36
N ARG A 220 2.79 2.37 -10.82
CA ARG A 220 1.70 2.69 -11.75
C ARG A 220 0.33 2.53 -11.09
N VAL A 221 0.31 2.29 -9.78
CA VAL A 221 -0.91 2.27 -8.97
C VAL A 221 -1.12 3.63 -8.35
N CYS A 222 -2.06 4.39 -8.90
CA CYS A 222 -2.38 5.74 -8.49
C CYS A 222 -3.69 5.75 -7.68
N VAL A 223 -3.61 6.16 -6.41
CA VAL A 223 -4.77 6.44 -5.56
C VAL A 223 -5.08 7.93 -5.65
N VAL A 224 -6.33 8.29 -5.95
CA VAL A 224 -6.76 9.69 -6.14
C VAL A 224 -7.75 10.06 -5.05
N HIS A 225 -7.29 10.85 -4.08
CA HIS A 225 -8.04 11.28 -2.90
C HIS A 225 -8.19 12.81 -2.87
N VAL A 226 -9.26 13.29 -3.50
CA VAL A 226 -9.46 14.70 -3.83
C VAL A 226 -10.92 15.10 -3.66
N ASN A 227 -11.21 16.39 -3.72
CA ASN A 227 -12.59 16.86 -3.67
C ASN A 227 -13.32 16.51 -4.98
N PRO A 228 -14.64 16.21 -4.94
CA PRO A 228 -15.40 15.87 -6.15
C PRO A 228 -15.38 16.95 -7.23
N ASP A 229 -15.28 18.22 -6.84
CA ASP A 229 -15.28 19.37 -7.75
C ASP A 229 -13.95 19.53 -8.53
N SER A 230 -12.82 19.05 -7.99
CA SER A 230 -11.50 19.13 -8.64
C SER A 230 -11.04 17.79 -9.23
N GLY A 231 -11.61 16.66 -8.81
CA GLY A 231 -11.06 15.34 -9.16
C GLY A 231 -11.09 14.97 -10.64
N LEU A 232 -12.07 15.44 -11.41
CA LEU A 232 -12.11 15.17 -12.86
C LEU A 232 -10.99 15.90 -13.62
N ALA A 233 -10.44 17.00 -13.09
CA ALA A 233 -9.32 17.72 -13.69
C ALA A 233 -8.03 16.88 -13.70
N VAL A 234 -7.83 16.08 -12.63
CA VAL A 234 -6.73 15.10 -12.54
C VAL A 234 -6.81 14.09 -13.67
N PHE A 235 -7.99 13.51 -13.92
CA PHE A 235 -8.17 12.54 -15.00
C PHE A 235 -8.10 13.16 -16.40
N ALA A 236 -8.51 14.42 -16.56
CA ALA A 236 -8.31 15.16 -17.80
C ALA A 236 -6.81 15.35 -18.11
N ALA A 237 -6.02 15.74 -17.10
CA ALA A 237 -4.58 15.84 -17.25
C ALA A 237 -3.93 14.47 -17.50
N ALA A 238 -4.31 13.44 -16.73
CA ALA A 238 -3.82 12.07 -16.88
C ALA A 238 -4.06 11.53 -18.29
N ARG A 239 -5.25 11.77 -18.87
CA ARG A 239 -5.56 11.38 -20.24
C ARG A 239 -4.69 12.12 -21.25
N SER A 240 -4.47 13.42 -21.09
CA SER A 240 -3.61 14.21 -21.98
C SER A 240 -2.14 13.75 -21.93
N LEU A 241 -1.69 13.21 -20.80
CA LEU A 241 -0.35 12.66 -20.59
C LEU A 241 -0.25 11.16 -20.94
N GLY A 242 -1.30 10.55 -21.49
CA GLY A 242 -1.30 9.13 -21.85
C GLY A 242 -1.34 8.15 -20.65
N MET A 243 -1.60 8.63 -19.44
CA MET A 243 -1.63 7.82 -18.21
C MET A 243 -2.93 7.02 -18.04
N MET A 244 -3.87 7.14 -18.98
CA MET A 244 -5.10 6.33 -19.05
C MET A 244 -4.95 5.12 -19.99
N ALA A 245 -3.72 4.79 -20.39
CA ALA A 245 -3.38 3.63 -21.21
C ALA A 245 -3.18 2.36 -20.36
N SER A 246 -3.01 1.21 -21.04
CA SER A 246 -2.71 -0.06 -20.38
C SER A 246 -1.43 0.01 -19.53
N GLY A 247 -1.44 -0.66 -18.38
CA GLY A 247 -0.33 -0.68 -17.42
C GLY A 247 -0.57 0.21 -16.20
N TYR A 248 -1.43 1.23 -16.31
CA TYR A 248 -1.85 2.07 -15.18
C TYR A 248 -3.03 1.47 -14.42
N VAL A 249 -3.05 1.73 -13.11
CA VAL A 249 -4.14 1.39 -12.20
C VAL A 249 -4.56 2.68 -11.51
N TRP A 250 -5.85 3.00 -11.59
CA TRP A 250 -6.41 4.18 -10.95
C TRP A 250 -7.49 3.77 -9.94
N ILE A 251 -7.30 4.16 -8.69
CA ILE A 251 -8.25 3.95 -7.60
C ILE A 251 -8.66 5.32 -7.09
N ALA A 252 -9.88 5.75 -7.39
CA ALA A 252 -10.46 6.95 -6.81
C ALA A 252 -11.20 6.62 -5.50
N THR A 253 -11.13 7.51 -4.52
CA THR A 253 -11.99 7.40 -3.33
C THR A 253 -13.44 7.75 -3.66
N ASP A 254 -14.33 7.71 -2.67
CA ASP A 254 -15.78 7.84 -2.82
C ASP A 254 -16.28 9.14 -3.48
N TRP A 255 -15.44 10.16 -3.60
CA TRP A 255 -15.72 11.38 -4.35
C TRP A 255 -16.12 11.11 -5.81
N LEU A 256 -15.51 10.11 -6.48
CA LEU A 256 -15.78 9.87 -7.91
C LEU A 256 -17.17 9.27 -8.08
N ALA A 257 -17.56 8.34 -7.21
CA ALA A 257 -18.94 7.85 -7.20
C ALA A 257 -19.93 8.98 -6.91
N ALA A 258 -19.64 9.88 -5.97
CA ALA A 258 -20.50 11.04 -5.71
C ALA A 258 -20.65 11.97 -6.93
N ALA A 259 -19.56 12.21 -7.67
CA ALA A 259 -19.60 12.99 -8.91
C ALA A 259 -20.43 12.31 -10.01
N LEU A 260 -20.25 11.00 -10.22
CA LEU A 260 -20.97 10.24 -11.24
C LEU A 260 -22.45 10.05 -10.91
N ASP A 261 -22.80 9.88 -9.63
CA ASP A 261 -24.17 9.66 -9.16
C ASP A 261 -25.02 10.92 -9.08
N SER A 262 -24.41 12.10 -9.24
CA SER A 262 -25.12 13.39 -9.18
C SER A 262 -25.98 13.65 -10.42
N THR A 263 -25.79 12.88 -11.50
CA THR A 263 -26.58 12.97 -12.73
C THR A 263 -27.02 11.59 -13.24
N ARG A 264 -28.27 11.43 -13.68
CA ARG A 264 -28.75 10.24 -14.38
C ARG A 264 -29.33 10.59 -15.76
N PRO A 265 -28.82 9.99 -16.87
CA PRO A 265 -27.63 9.12 -16.92
C PRO A 265 -26.34 9.89 -16.51
N PRO A 266 -25.26 9.19 -16.11
CA PRO A 266 -24.00 9.83 -15.78
C PRO A 266 -23.48 10.70 -16.91
N ASN A 267 -22.83 11.82 -16.59
CA ASN A 267 -22.28 12.73 -17.59
C ASN A 267 -21.28 12.00 -18.53
N PRO A 268 -21.56 11.89 -19.84
CA PRO A 268 -20.72 11.15 -20.78
C PRO A 268 -19.28 11.66 -20.84
N ARG A 269 -19.07 12.97 -20.69
CA ARG A 269 -17.73 13.57 -20.67
C ARG A 269 -16.94 13.10 -19.44
N ALA A 270 -17.58 13.09 -18.27
CA ALA A 270 -16.96 12.60 -17.05
C ALA A 270 -16.62 11.11 -17.17
N VAL A 271 -17.57 10.28 -17.61
CA VAL A 271 -17.36 8.85 -17.81
C VAL A 271 -16.23 8.56 -18.82
N SER A 272 -16.09 9.36 -19.89
CA SER A 272 -15.00 9.21 -20.86
C SER A 272 -13.60 9.51 -20.31
N LEU A 273 -13.50 10.24 -19.20
CA LEU A 273 -12.22 10.60 -18.57
C LEU A 273 -11.73 9.49 -17.63
N VAL A 274 -12.65 8.72 -17.06
CA VAL A 274 -12.38 7.76 -15.98
C VAL A 274 -12.58 6.31 -16.41
N GLN A 275 -12.42 5.99 -17.69
CA GLN A 275 -12.51 4.61 -18.17
C GLN A 275 -11.48 3.71 -17.48
N GLY A 276 -11.95 2.58 -16.95
CA GLY A 276 -11.11 1.61 -16.25
C GLY A 276 -10.76 1.98 -14.81
N VAL A 277 -11.23 3.12 -14.30
CA VAL A 277 -10.99 3.55 -12.90
C VAL A 277 -11.83 2.69 -11.95
N VAL A 278 -11.23 2.29 -10.83
CA VAL A 278 -11.92 1.69 -9.69
C VAL A 278 -12.27 2.79 -8.70
N THR A 279 -13.50 2.80 -8.18
CA THR A 279 -13.93 3.77 -7.17
C THR A 279 -14.72 3.09 -6.06
N LEU A 280 -14.72 3.70 -4.89
CA LEU A 280 -15.59 3.31 -3.78
C LEU A 280 -16.89 4.10 -3.83
N ARG A 281 -17.95 3.56 -3.23
CA ARG A 281 -19.19 4.29 -2.91
C ARG A 281 -19.65 3.85 -1.54
N GLN A 282 -20.02 4.79 -0.66
CA GLN A 282 -20.58 4.44 0.64
C GLN A 282 -21.81 3.54 0.47
N TYR A 283 -21.78 2.36 1.10
CA TYR A 283 -22.84 1.38 0.95
C TYR A 283 -24.12 1.85 1.64
N THR A 284 -25.20 1.87 0.87
CA THR A 284 -26.55 2.19 1.36
C THR A 284 -27.51 1.16 0.79
N PRO A 285 -28.21 0.37 1.64
CA PRO A 285 -29.11 -0.67 1.18
C PRO A 285 -30.16 -0.15 0.20
N ASP A 286 -30.55 -0.97 -0.77
CA ASP A 286 -31.65 -0.62 -1.67
C ASP A 286 -33.00 -0.81 -0.96
N SER A 287 -33.51 0.28 -0.39
CA SER A 287 -34.74 0.30 0.39
C SER A 287 -35.86 1.06 -0.34
N GLY A 288 -37.12 0.73 0.00
CA GLY A 288 -38.27 1.49 -0.50
C GLY A 288 -38.20 2.99 -0.14
N ALA A 289 -37.68 3.31 1.06
CA ALA A 289 -37.47 4.69 1.50
C ALA A 289 -36.46 5.43 0.61
N LYS A 290 -35.31 4.81 0.30
CA LYS A 290 -34.31 5.36 -0.61
C LYS A 290 -34.88 5.60 -2.02
N ARG A 291 -35.63 4.64 -2.56
CA ARG A 291 -36.26 4.79 -3.89
C ARG A 291 -37.33 5.90 -3.90
N SER A 292 -38.15 5.99 -2.86
CA SER A 292 -39.15 7.04 -2.69
C SER A 292 -38.50 8.43 -2.63
N LEU A 293 -37.47 8.60 -1.79
CA LEU A 293 -36.73 9.86 -1.68
C LEU A 293 -36.07 10.25 -3.01
N THR A 294 -35.44 9.30 -3.70
CA THR A 294 -34.81 9.55 -5.01
C THR A 294 -35.84 10.02 -6.05
N SER A 295 -37.03 9.40 -6.07
CA SER A 295 -38.12 9.79 -6.97
C SER A 295 -38.63 11.21 -6.67
N ARG A 296 -38.85 11.52 -5.38
CA ARG A 296 -39.31 12.84 -4.93
C ARG A 296 -38.27 13.93 -5.19
N PHE A 297 -37.00 13.64 -4.99
CA PHE A 297 -35.90 14.55 -5.33
C PHE A 297 -35.90 14.89 -6.81
N ALA A 298 -36.01 13.87 -7.68
CA ALA A 298 -36.06 14.09 -9.12
C ALA A 298 -37.29 14.91 -9.55
N ALA A 299 -38.42 14.76 -8.87
CA ALA A 299 -39.63 15.56 -9.12
C ALA A 299 -39.51 17.01 -8.62
N ALA A 300 -38.77 17.25 -7.53
CA ALA A 300 -38.58 18.58 -6.96
C ALA A 300 -37.58 19.43 -7.76
N GLN A 301 -36.66 18.81 -8.50
CA GLN A 301 -35.64 19.53 -9.25
C GLN A 301 -36.14 19.96 -10.63
N LEU A 302 -36.02 21.26 -10.95
CA LEU A 302 -36.31 21.81 -12.29
C LEU A 302 -35.49 21.11 -13.40
N ASN A 303 -34.29 20.63 -13.05
CA ASN A 303 -33.40 19.89 -13.93
C ASN A 303 -33.60 18.38 -13.72
N ARG A 304 -34.38 17.74 -14.62
CA ARG A 304 -34.80 16.33 -14.54
C ARG A 304 -33.65 15.30 -14.53
N THR A 305 -32.41 15.72 -14.76
CA THR A 305 -31.24 14.84 -14.78
C THR A 305 -30.50 14.77 -13.44
N ALA A 306 -30.73 15.68 -12.50
CA ALA A 306 -30.01 15.69 -11.23
C ALA A 306 -30.51 14.60 -10.28
N THR A 307 -29.59 13.95 -9.57
CA THR A 307 -29.91 12.85 -8.66
C THR A 307 -29.13 12.91 -7.35
N LEU A 308 -29.62 12.17 -6.35
CA LEU A 308 -28.99 12.07 -5.03
C LEU A 308 -27.73 11.19 -5.10
N ASN A 309 -26.63 11.75 -4.61
CA ASN A 309 -25.42 11.01 -4.26
C ASN A 309 -25.46 10.52 -2.80
N ALA A 310 -24.49 9.70 -2.41
CA ALA A 310 -24.43 9.11 -1.06
C ALA A 310 -24.42 10.17 0.07
N PHE A 311 -23.72 11.29 -0.13
CA PHE A 311 -23.68 12.39 0.84
C PHE A 311 -25.03 13.10 0.99
N GLY A 312 -25.82 13.21 -0.09
CA GLY A 312 -27.19 13.74 -0.01
C GLY A 312 -28.12 12.83 0.80
N LEU A 313 -27.97 11.50 0.67
CA LEU A 313 -28.70 10.55 1.50
C LEU A 313 -28.31 10.68 2.98
N ALA A 314 -27.01 10.83 3.27
CA ALA A 314 -26.52 11.06 4.63
C ALA A 314 -27.01 12.39 5.21
N ALA A 315 -27.08 13.46 4.40
CA ALA A 315 -27.62 14.75 4.83
C ALA A 315 -29.12 14.68 5.19
N TYR A 316 -29.90 13.91 4.43
CA TYR A 316 -31.31 13.64 4.75
C TYR A 316 -31.46 12.93 6.10
N ASP A 317 -30.70 11.87 6.31
CA ASP A 317 -30.73 11.12 7.58
C ASP A 317 -30.16 11.92 8.76
N ALA A 318 -29.21 12.83 8.54
CA ALA A 318 -28.68 13.72 9.57
C ALA A 318 -29.74 14.69 10.12
N VAL A 319 -30.64 15.19 9.26
CA VAL A 319 -31.79 16.01 9.71
C VAL A 319 -32.77 15.18 10.53
N TRP A 320 -33.08 13.95 10.09
CA TRP A 320 -33.94 13.04 10.85
C TRP A 320 -33.32 12.66 12.20
N MET A 321 -32.01 12.46 12.25
CA MET A 321 -31.26 12.21 13.48
C MET A 321 -31.37 13.40 14.44
N ALA A 322 -31.14 14.63 13.96
CA ALA A 322 -31.31 15.83 14.77
C ALA A 322 -32.76 15.99 15.25
N ALA A 323 -33.75 15.80 14.38
CA ALA A 323 -35.16 15.94 14.72
C ALA A 323 -35.61 14.95 15.81
N ARG A 324 -35.23 13.67 15.70
CA ARG A 324 -35.53 12.66 16.72
C ARG A 324 -34.82 12.93 18.04
N ALA A 325 -33.55 13.33 18.00
CA ALA A 325 -32.82 13.70 19.20
C ALA A 325 -33.43 14.90 19.92
N ILE A 326 -33.89 15.91 19.17
CA ILE A 326 -34.60 17.08 19.72
C ILE A 326 -35.95 16.63 20.32
N ASP A 327 -36.69 15.75 19.65
CA ASP A 327 -37.98 15.27 20.15
C ASP A 327 -37.81 14.52 21.47
N GLU A 328 -36.87 13.57 21.55
CA GLU A 328 -36.56 12.85 22.80
C GLU A 328 -36.04 13.80 23.89
N PHE A 329 -35.21 14.78 23.54
CA PHE A 329 -34.74 15.81 24.48
C PHE A 329 -35.92 16.61 25.07
N LEU A 330 -36.90 16.98 24.25
CA LEU A 330 -38.10 17.69 24.70
C LEU A 330 -39.07 16.78 25.47
N GLU A 331 -39.15 15.48 25.15
CA GLU A 331 -39.95 14.50 25.91
C GLU A 331 -39.46 14.33 27.35
N ASP A 332 -38.14 14.36 27.53
CA ASP A 332 -37.49 14.24 28.85
C ASP A 332 -37.57 15.53 29.68
N GLY A 333 -38.23 16.57 29.16
CA GLY A 333 -38.38 17.87 29.83
C GLY A 333 -37.19 18.81 29.62
N GLY A 334 -36.36 18.56 28.61
CA GLY A 334 -35.30 19.46 28.18
C GLY A 334 -35.84 20.83 27.78
N ASN A 335 -35.11 21.89 28.12
CA ASN A 335 -35.49 23.28 27.85
C ASN A 335 -34.50 23.93 26.88
N VAL A 336 -35.04 24.62 25.86
CA VAL A 336 -34.23 25.30 24.85
C VAL A 336 -33.90 26.71 25.35
N THR A 337 -32.83 26.82 26.15
CA THR A 337 -32.35 28.09 26.70
C THR A 337 -30.91 28.37 26.31
N PHE A 338 -30.58 29.66 26.26
CA PHE A 338 -29.29 30.15 25.78
C PHE A 338 -28.76 31.21 26.75
N SER A 339 -27.59 30.95 27.35
CA SER A 339 -26.91 31.88 28.24
C SER A 339 -25.77 32.61 27.55
N ALA A 340 -25.34 33.74 28.12
CA ALA A 340 -24.16 34.43 27.65
C ALA A 340 -22.92 33.86 28.33
N ASP A 341 -21.83 33.68 27.59
CA ASP A 341 -20.54 33.29 28.16
C ASP A 341 -19.81 34.55 28.68
N PRO A 342 -19.49 34.64 29.98
CA PRO A 342 -18.74 35.76 30.53
C PRO A 342 -17.37 35.97 29.86
N ARG A 343 -16.75 34.90 29.34
CA ARG A 343 -15.46 34.98 28.63
C ARG A 343 -15.58 35.70 27.28
N LEU A 344 -16.76 35.64 26.65
CA LEU A 344 -17.06 36.34 25.39
C LEU A 344 -17.53 37.78 25.62
N GLN A 345 -17.75 38.19 26.87
CA GLN A 345 -18.16 39.54 27.28
C GLN A 345 -17.00 40.43 27.72
N GLN A 346 -15.77 39.90 27.77
CA GLN A 346 -14.61 40.60 28.30
C GLN A 346 -14.04 41.60 27.29
N GLU A 347 -14.71 42.74 27.15
CA GLU A 347 -14.22 43.87 26.37
C GLU A 347 -13.25 44.71 27.19
N VAL A 348 -11.97 44.69 26.79
CA VAL A 348 -11.01 45.72 27.20
C VAL A 348 -11.20 46.92 26.26
N ASN A 349 -11.80 48.00 26.76
CA ASN A 349 -11.88 49.31 26.10
C ASN A 349 -12.71 49.42 24.79
N GLY A 350 -13.90 48.80 24.75
CA GLY A 350 -15.08 49.38 24.08
C GLY A 350 -15.02 49.67 22.57
N THR A 351 -14.23 48.95 21.77
CA THR A 351 -14.36 48.96 20.30
C THR A 351 -13.93 47.63 19.69
N SER A 352 -14.65 46.54 19.98
CA SER A 352 -14.52 45.32 19.18
C SER A 352 -15.55 45.37 18.03
N THR A 353 -15.09 45.35 16.78
CA THR A 353 -15.97 45.32 15.60
C THR A 353 -16.63 43.95 15.38
N LEU A 354 -16.08 42.91 16.01
CA LEU A 354 -16.57 41.54 15.99
C LEU A 354 -17.49 41.36 17.20
N ARG A 355 -18.81 41.45 17.00
CA ARG A 355 -19.85 41.34 18.06
C ARG A 355 -19.96 39.93 18.66
N LEU A 356 -18.87 39.43 19.26
CA LEU A 356 -18.79 38.10 19.86
C LEU A 356 -19.65 37.98 21.12
N ASP A 357 -19.97 39.12 21.74
CA ASP A 357 -20.92 39.27 22.84
C ASP A 357 -22.35 38.84 22.46
N THR A 358 -22.65 38.65 21.17
CA THR A 358 -23.96 38.17 20.68
C THR A 358 -24.07 36.65 20.64
N LEU A 359 -22.94 35.94 20.68
CA LEU A 359 -22.91 34.47 20.74
C LEU A 359 -23.45 33.99 22.09
N ARG A 360 -24.18 32.88 22.07
CA ARG A 360 -24.80 32.32 23.27
C ARG A 360 -24.48 30.83 23.36
N VAL A 361 -24.21 30.38 24.57
CA VAL A 361 -24.00 28.97 24.89
C VAL A 361 -25.37 28.30 25.00
N PHE A 362 -25.52 27.12 24.41
CA PHE A 362 -26.71 26.31 24.58
C PHE A 362 -26.63 25.52 25.90
N ASP A 363 -27.44 25.91 26.88
CA ASP A 363 -27.29 25.47 28.28
C ASP A 363 -27.38 23.95 28.46
N GLN A 364 -28.24 23.30 27.68
CA GLN A 364 -28.46 21.85 27.72
C GLN A 364 -27.93 21.13 26.47
N GLY A 365 -26.94 21.74 25.82
CA GLY A 365 -26.29 21.20 24.63
C GLY A 365 -25.71 19.81 24.78
N GLU A 366 -25.08 19.52 25.93
CA GLU A 366 -24.55 18.20 26.23
C GLU A 366 -25.66 17.13 26.33
N GLN A 367 -26.82 17.48 26.90
CA GLN A 367 -27.95 16.56 26.99
C GLN A 367 -28.51 16.26 25.59
N LEU A 368 -28.64 17.27 24.73
CA LEU A 368 -29.04 17.04 23.35
C LEU A 368 -28.01 16.19 22.60
N LEU A 369 -26.70 16.43 22.81
CA LEU A 369 -25.64 15.62 22.23
C LEU A 369 -25.75 14.15 22.66
N GLN A 370 -26.05 13.88 23.93
CA GLN A 370 -26.29 12.52 24.42
C GLN A 370 -27.48 11.87 23.68
N LYS A 371 -28.56 12.61 23.43
CA LYS A 371 -29.70 12.13 22.64
C LYS A 371 -29.32 11.83 21.18
N VAL A 372 -28.50 12.68 20.56
CA VAL A 372 -27.97 12.40 19.21
C VAL A 372 -27.19 11.09 19.20
N MET A 373 -26.36 10.83 20.22
CA MET A 373 -25.57 9.61 20.33
C MET A 373 -26.41 8.34 20.58
N LEU A 374 -27.62 8.47 21.13
CA LEU A 374 -28.56 7.37 21.35
C LEU A 374 -29.41 7.04 20.10
N ALA A 375 -29.23 7.76 18.99
CA ALA A 375 -30.00 7.56 17.77
C ALA A 375 -29.93 6.09 17.31
N ASN A 376 -31.12 5.47 17.19
CA ASN A 376 -31.30 4.13 16.68
C ASN A 376 -32.57 4.07 15.83
N PHE A 377 -32.41 4.24 14.52
CA PHE A 377 -33.53 4.18 13.58
C PHE A 377 -33.09 3.66 12.21
N THR A 378 -34.06 3.32 11.37
CA THR A 378 -33.79 2.96 9.97
C THR A 378 -34.08 4.18 9.10
N GLY A 379 -33.04 4.77 8.53
CA GLY A 379 -33.09 5.89 7.60
C GLY A 379 -33.01 5.45 6.14
N VAL A 380 -32.81 6.40 5.22
CA VAL A 380 -32.62 6.10 3.79
C VAL A 380 -31.26 5.48 3.49
N THR A 381 -30.27 5.70 4.35
CA THR A 381 -28.93 5.09 4.28
C THR A 381 -28.86 3.71 4.92
N GLY A 382 -29.94 3.23 5.54
CA GLY A 382 -30.00 1.96 6.28
C GLY A 382 -30.10 2.17 7.79
N GLY A 383 -29.54 1.26 8.58
CA GLY A 383 -29.52 1.38 10.04
C GLY A 383 -28.59 2.51 10.50
N VAL A 384 -29.16 3.51 11.16
CA VAL A 384 -28.46 4.65 11.76
C VAL A 384 -28.27 4.35 13.24
N ARG A 385 -27.04 4.01 13.62
CA ARG A 385 -26.60 3.78 15.00
C ARG A 385 -25.15 4.20 15.16
N PHE A 386 -24.79 4.77 16.32
CA PHE A 386 -23.39 5.07 16.64
C PHE A 386 -22.64 3.86 17.18
N SER A 387 -21.32 3.86 17.02
CA SER A 387 -20.44 2.91 17.70
C SER A 387 -20.30 3.28 19.19
N ALA A 388 -20.14 2.30 20.07
CA ALA A 388 -20.07 2.54 21.52
C ALA A 388 -18.92 3.47 21.94
N ASP A 389 -17.81 3.45 21.19
CA ASP A 389 -16.56 4.12 21.56
C ASP A 389 -16.20 5.30 20.63
N CYS A 390 -16.97 5.52 19.55
CA CYS A 390 -16.67 6.54 18.55
C CYS A 390 -17.92 7.32 18.17
N ARG A 391 -17.80 8.65 18.05
CA ARG A 391 -18.85 9.55 17.53
C ARG A 391 -19.02 9.46 16.00
N SER A 392 -18.99 8.23 15.48
CA SER A 392 -19.18 7.87 14.07
C SER A 392 -20.21 6.74 13.97
N LEU A 393 -20.91 6.67 12.84
CA LEU A 393 -21.86 5.58 12.57
C LEU A 393 -21.15 4.22 12.56
N ALA A 394 -21.81 3.21 13.12
CA ALA A 394 -21.27 1.85 13.18
C ALA A 394 -21.40 1.11 11.84
N ASP A 395 -20.57 0.09 11.64
CA ASP A 395 -20.52 -0.78 10.45
C ASP A 395 -20.29 0.02 9.13
N PRO A 396 -19.11 0.64 8.97
CA PRO A 396 -18.73 1.25 7.71
C PRO A 396 -18.60 0.18 6.62
N ALA A 397 -19.17 0.46 5.46
CA ALA A 397 -19.14 -0.42 4.31
C ALA A 397 -19.17 0.38 3.00
N TYR A 398 -18.56 -0.19 1.96
CA TYR A 398 -18.42 0.42 0.64
C TYR A 398 -18.81 -0.57 -0.46
N GLU A 399 -19.40 -0.08 -1.54
CA GLU A 399 -19.43 -0.77 -2.83
C GLU A 399 -18.11 -0.51 -3.55
N VAL A 400 -17.49 -1.55 -4.08
CA VAL A 400 -16.35 -1.41 -5.00
C VAL A 400 -16.90 -1.38 -6.42
N LEU A 401 -16.61 -0.30 -7.13
CA LEU A 401 -17.15 0.00 -8.45
C LEU A 401 -16.04 0.09 -9.47
N ASN A 402 -16.33 -0.28 -10.70
CA ASN A 402 -15.44 -0.12 -11.85
C ASN A 402 -16.18 0.63 -12.96
N VAL A 403 -15.53 1.63 -13.54
CA VAL A 403 -16.08 2.45 -14.62
C VAL A 403 -15.74 1.79 -15.97
N GLY A 404 -16.74 1.59 -16.82
CA GLY A 404 -16.55 1.00 -18.15
C GLY A 404 -17.72 1.28 -19.08
N GLY A 405 -17.41 1.60 -20.34
CA GLY A 405 -18.41 1.96 -21.34
C GLY A 405 -19.17 3.22 -20.95
N THR A 406 -20.50 3.15 -20.89
CA THR A 406 -21.37 4.30 -20.61
C THR A 406 -21.71 4.49 -19.12
N GLY A 407 -21.16 3.67 -18.22
CA GLY A 407 -21.58 3.72 -16.82
C GLY A 407 -20.61 3.06 -15.85
N VAL A 408 -21.18 2.69 -14.70
CA VAL A 408 -20.46 2.15 -13.56
C VAL A 408 -21.03 0.78 -13.23
N ARG A 409 -20.16 -0.22 -13.04
CA ARG A 409 -20.54 -1.55 -12.59
C ARG A 409 -19.98 -1.84 -11.21
N ARG A 410 -20.75 -2.50 -10.37
CA ARG A 410 -20.27 -2.96 -9.06
C ARG A 410 -19.49 -4.26 -9.25
N VAL A 411 -18.26 -4.29 -8.73
CA VAL A 411 -17.39 -5.46 -8.75
C VAL A 411 -17.34 -6.19 -7.40
N GLY A 412 -17.82 -5.56 -6.34
CA GLY A 412 -18.02 -6.20 -5.04
C GLY A 412 -18.36 -5.17 -3.97
N TYR A 413 -18.13 -5.56 -2.73
CA TYR A 413 -18.32 -4.77 -1.53
C TYR A 413 -17.09 -4.89 -0.65
N TRP A 414 -16.98 -3.95 0.27
CA TRP A 414 -16.04 -3.99 1.38
C TRP A 414 -16.79 -3.64 2.67
N SER A 415 -16.47 -4.32 3.76
CA SER A 415 -16.86 -3.91 5.10
C SER A 415 -15.74 -4.19 6.09
N ASN A 416 -15.80 -3.56 7.26
CA ASN A 416 -14.84 -3.80 8.34
C ASN A 416 -14.77 -5.25 8.84
N HIS A 417 -15.79 -6.08 8.55
CA HIS A 417 -15.89 -7.46 9.04
C HIS A 417 -15.72 -8.49 7.94
N SER A 418 -16.20 -8.24 6.72
CA SER A 418 -16.06 -9.17 5.60
C SER A 418 -14.81 -8.92 4.77
N HIS A 419 -14.15 -7.76 4.93
CA HIS A 419 -13.21 -7.23 3.95
C HIS A 419 -13.86 -7.24 2.55
N LEU A 420 -13.08 -7.50 1.49
CA LEU A 420 -13.59 -7.60 0.13
C LEU A 420 -14.49 -8.84 -0.05
N SER A 421 -15.69 -8.63 -0.59
CA SER A 421 -16.65 -9.72 -0.86
C SER A 421 -17.58 -9.39 -2.04
N VAL A 422 -18.09 -10.42 -2.74
CA VAL A 422 -19.20 -10.23 -3.69
C VAL A 422 -20.56 -10.10 -3.01
N ALA A 423 -20.68 -10.57 -1.77
CA ALA A 423 -21.93 -10.53 -1.01
C ALA A 423 -22.16 -9.15 -0.41
N ALA A 424 -23.42 -8.69 -0.41
CA ALA A 424 -23.78 -7.42 0.20
C ALA A 424 -23.53 -7.47 1.72
N PRO A 425 -23.02 -6.40 2.33
CA PRO A 425 -22.80 -6.34 3.77
C PRO A 425 -24.10 -6.58 4.55
N THR A 426 -24.09 -7.56 5.45
CA THR A 426 -25.21 -7.86 6.36
C THR A 426 -24.91 -7.38 7.77
N PRO A 427 -25.88 -6.75 8.48
CA PRO A 427 -25.69 -6.32 9.87
C PRO A 427 -25.48 -7.47 10.86
N LEU A 428 -25.99 -8.67 10.53
CA LEU A 428 -25.93 -9.83 11.40
C LEU A 428 -24.54 -10.49 11.31
N ARG A 429 -23.81 -10.45 12.43
CA ARG A 429 -22.56 -11.17 12.72
C ARG A 429 -22.78 -12.70 12.77
N ILE A 430 -23.36 -13.30 11.75
CA ILE A 430 -23.40 -14.76 11.67
C ILE A 430 -22.03 -15.19 11.14
N LYS A 431 -21.15 -15.59 12.06
CA LYS A 431 -19.94 -16.34 11.70
C LYS A 431 -20.37 -17.71 11.14
N THR A 432 -20.70 -17.77 9.87
CA THR A 432 -20.85 -19.03 9.16
C THR A 432 -19.45 -19.59 8.87
N ASN A 433 -18.99 -20.45 9.76
CA ASN A 433 -17.81 -21.28 9.53
C ASN A 433 -18.13 -22.28 8.42
N SER A 434 -17.67 -22.05 7.18
CA SER A 434 -17.18 -23.09 6.22
C SER A 434 -17.17 -22.73 4.71
N SER A 435 -17.62 -21.56 4.24
CA SER A 435 -17.60 -21.18 2.80
C SER A 435 -16.77 -19.93 2.44
N GLN A 436 -16.05 -19.32 3.39
CA GLN A 436 -15.50 -17.96 3.28
C GLN A 436 -14.45 -17.72 2.17
N GLN A 437 -13.77 -18.74 1.64
CA GLN A 437 -12.76 -18.52 0.60
C GLN A 437 -13.32 -18.26 -0.82
N GLN A 438 -14.56 -18.66 -1.11
CA GLN A 438 -15.20 -18.36 -2.41
C GLN A 438 -15.87 -16.98 -2.44
N GLU A 439 -16.29 -16.47 -1.29
CA GLU A 439 -16.98 -15.18 -1.16
C GLU A 439 -16.02 -13.98 -1.15
N GLN A 440 -14.75 -14.18 -0.77
CA GLN A 440 -13.68 -13.17 -0.78
C GLN A 440 -13.05 -12.95 -2.16
N ARG A 441 -13.88 -12.86 -3.20
CA ARG A 441 -13.45 -12.53 -4.56
C ARG A 441 -14.17 -11.28 -5.03
N LEU A 442 -13.55 -10.52 -5.92
CA LEU A 442 -14.21 -9.46 -6.67
C LEU A 442 -14.55 -9.99 -8.06
N TYR A 443 -15.63 -9.48 -8.65
CA TYR A 443 -15.86 -9.66 -10.08
C TYR A 443 -14.72 -9.01 -10.88
N SER A 444 -14.50 -9.49 -12.10
CA SER A 444 -13.41 -9.01 -12.96
C SER A 444 -13.48 -7.50 -13.15
N VAL A 445 -12.34 -6.83 -13.06
CA VAL A 445 -12.19 -5.38 -13.29
C VAL A 445 -11.71 -5.15 -14.73
N ILE A 446 -12.20 -4.08 -15.37
CA ILE A 446 -11.71 -3.61 -16.66
C ILE A 446 -10.78 -2.47 -16.29
N TRP A 447 -9.52 -2.61 -16.67
CA TRP A 447 -8.47 -1.67 -16.38
C TRP A 447 -8.34 -0.66 -17.54
N PRO A 448 -7.65 0.46 -17.32
CA PRO A 448 -7.30 1.40 -18.38
C PRO A 448 -6.66 0.68 -19.58
N GLY A 449 -6.95 1.14 -20.79
CA GLY A 449 -6.57 0.45 -22.03
C GLY A 449 -7.42 -0.79 -22.36
N GLU A 450 -8.60 -0.93 -21.77
CA GLU A 450 -9.59 -1.99 -22.05
C GLU A 450 -9.11 -3.43 -21.74
N THR A 451 -8.16 -3.57 -20.83
CA THR A 451 -7.63 -4.89 -20.43
C THR A 451 -8.37 -5.48 -19.24
N THR A 452 -8.62 -6.78 -19.23
CA THR A 452 -9.23 -7.49 -18.08
C THR A 452 -8.20 -8.14 -17.15
N SER A 453 -6.96 -8.32 -17.62
CA SER A 453 -5.84 -8.79 -16.80
C SER A 453 -5.38 -7.68 -15.85
N PRO A 454 -5.20 -7.95 -14.55
CA PRO A 454 -4.68 -6.96 -13.62
C PRO A 454 -3.29 -6.47 -14.05
N PRO A 455 -3.06 -5.15 -14.20
CA PRO A 455 -1.75 -4.62 -14.53
C PRO A 455 -0.72 -4.99 -13.46
N ARG A 456 0.55 -5.07 -13.88
CA ARG A 456 1.68 -5.33 -12.97
C ARG A 456 1.77 -4.30 -11.82
N GLY A 457 1.30 -3.08 -12.06
CA GLY A 457 1.27 -1.99 -11.08
C GLY A 457 2.60 -1.25 -10.91
N TRP A 458 3.63 -1.59 -11.68
CA TRP A 458 4.91 -0.88 -11.67
C TRP A 458 5.66 -1.05 -13.00
N VAL A 459 6.55 -0.12 -13.29
CA VAL A 459 7.50 -0.16 -14.41
C VAL A 459 8.88 0.27 -13.92
N PHE A 460 9.92 -0.12 -14.66
CA PHE A 460 11.24 0.45 -14.44
C PHE A 460 11.21 1.94 -14.77
N PRO A 461 11.76 2.79 -13.90
CA PRO A 461 11.73 4.23 -14.11
C PRO A 461 12.64 4.62 -15.26
N ASN A 462 12.18 5.52 -16.13
CA ASN A 462 13.00 6.06 -17.23
C ASN A 462 14.19 6.91 -16.73
N ASN A 463 14.13 7.39 -15.47
CA ASN A 463 15.19 8.09 -14.76
C ASN A 463 15.86 7.21 -13.68
N GLY A 464 15.70 5.89 -13.78
CA GLY A 464 16.21 4.94 -12.79
C GLY A 464 17.69 5.11 -12.54
N ARG A 465 18.07 5.12 -11.26
CA ARG A 465 19.48 5.09 -10.87
C ARG A 465 20.08 3.80 -11.43
N PRO A 466 21.23 3.87 -12.13
CA PRO A 466 21.89 2.67 -12.61
C PRO A 466 22.25 1.76 -11.44
N LEU A 467 22.04 0.46 -11.59
CA LEU A 467 22.44 -0.53 -10.60
C LEU A 467 23.95 -0.44 -10.38
N ARG A 468 24.36 -0.25 -9.13
CA ARG A 468 25.76 -0.17 -8.71
C ARG A 468 26.28 -1.58 -8.53
N ILE A 469 26.97 -2.09 -9.55
CA ILE A 469 27.49 -3.45 -9.56
C ILE A 469 28.94 -3.45 -9.07
N GLY A 470 29.19 -4.06 -7.92
CA GLY A 470 30.54 -4.26 -7.38
C GLY A 470 31.32 -5.29 -8.20
N VAL A 471 32.48 -4.91 -8.70
CA VAL A 471 33.32 -5.75 -9.56
C VAL A 471 34.73 -5.90 -8.97
N PRO A 472 35.24 -7.11 -8.70
CA PRO A 472 36.52 -7.29 -8.04
C PRO A 472 37.69 -6.87 -8.93
N TYR A 473 38.47 -5.87 -8.48
CA TYR A 473 39.66 -5.38 -9.16
C TYR A 473 40.92 -6.12 -8.67
N ARG A 474 41.15 -7.27 -9.28
CA ARG A 474 42.20 -8.24 -8.93
C ARG A 474 43.52 -8.04 -9.69
N THR A 475 44.58 -8.69 -9.23
CA THR A 475 45.89 -8.75 -9.92
C THR A 475 46.12 -10.05 -10.69
N THR A 476 45.61 -11.19 -10.21
CA THR A 476 45.72 -12.51 -10.86
C THR A 476 44.47 -12.87 -11.64
N GLN A 477 44.56 -13.69 -12.70
CA GLN A 477 43.40 -14.21 -13.46
C GLN A 477 42.50 -13.12 -14.09
N LYS A 478 43.12 -12.16 -14.77
CA LYS A 478 42.43 -11.01 -15.42
C LYS A 478 41.41 -11.40 -16.50
N GLN A 479 41.38 -12.66 -16.95
CA GLN A 479 40.41 -13.15 -17.94
C GLN A 479 38.97 -13.15 -17.41
N PHE A 480 38.79 -13.39 -16.10
CA PHE A 480 37.45 -13.43 -15.50
C PHE A 480 36.88 -12.02 -15.31
N VAL A 481 37.69 -11.12 -14.76
CA VAL A 481 37.35 -9.71 -14.54
C VAL A 481 38.63 -8.89 -14.53
N SER A 482 38.63 -7.77 -15.25
CA SER A 482 39.71 -6.78 -15.26
C SER A 482 39.18 -5.36 -15.46
N LYS A 483 40.01 -4.37 -15.14
CA LYS A 483 39.73 -2.97 -15.45
C LYS A 483 39.89 -2.74 -16.94
N ASP A 484 38.92 -2.05 -17.53
CA ASP A 484 38.95 -1.66 -18.94
C ASP A 484 38.89 -0.14 -19.08
N SER A 485 39.38 0.36 -20.21
CA SER A 485 39.32 1.77 -20.61
C SER A 485 38.06 2.13 -21.39
N GLY A 486 37.21 1.14 -21.70
CA GLY A 486 35.91 1.33 -22.33
C GLY A 486 34.89 2.06 -21.44
N PRO A 487 33.70 2.39 -21.98
CA PRO A 487 32.66 3.15 -21.29
C PRO A 487 32.17 2.50 -19.99
N ASP A 488 32.24 1.17 -19.90
CA ASP A 488 31.81 0.40 -18.73
C ASP A 488 32.87 0.30 -17.62
N GLY A 489 34.13 0.68 -17.89
CA GLY A 489 35.23 0.65 -16.92
C GLY A 489 35.70 -0.75 -16.46
N ALA A 490 35.03 -1.83 -16.88
CA ALA A 490 35.34 -3.22 -16.55
C ALA A 490 35.06 -4.17 -17.73
N SER A 491 35.88 -5.20 -17.87
CA SER A 491 35.76 -6.25 -18.89
C SER A 491 36.14 -7.63 -18.35
N GLY A 492 35.73 -8.69 -19.05
CA GLY A 492 36.07 -10.08 -18.72
C GLY A 492 34.87 -11.01 -18.78
N TYR A 493 35.13 -12.31 -18.70
CA TYR A 493 34.11 -13.35 -18.86
C TYR A 493 32.88 -13.15 -17.96
N CYS A 494 33.06 -12.79 -16.69
CA CYS A 494 31.94 -12.58 -15.76
C CYS A 494 31.08 -11.37 -16.14
N ILE A 495 31.69 -10.32 -16.70
CA ILE A 495 30.98 -9.11 -17.15
C ILE A 495 30.15 -9.41 -18.39
N ASP A 496 30.70 -10.19 -19.32
CA ASP A 496 30.01 -10.57 -20.56
C ASP A 496 28.79 -11.47 -20.27
N VAL A 497 28.95 -12.45 -19.36
CA VAL A 497 27.84 -13.30 -18.89
C VAL A 497 26.76 -12.45 -18.23
N PHE A 498 27.13 -11.49 -17.38
CA PHE A 498 26.17 -10.60 -16.73
C PHE A 498 25.42 -9.72 -17.73
N LYS A 499 26.13 -9.11 -18.69
CA LYS A 499 25.52 -8.31 -19.77
C LYS A 499 24.58 -9.15 -20.63
N ALA A 500 24.96 -10.39 -20.96
CA ALA A 500 24.09 -11.31 -21.68
C ALA A 500 22.82 -11.63 -20.88
N ALA A 501 22.94 -11.85 -19.58
CA ALA A 501 21.78 -12.08 -18.71
C ALA A 501 20.86 -10.84 -18.64
N VAL A 502 21.43 -9.64 -18.51
CA VAL A 502 20.67 -8.38 -18.52
C VAL A 502 19.97 -8.15 -19.86
N ALA A 503 20.62 -8.49 -20.98
CA ALA A 503 20.04 -8.33 -22.32
C ALA A 503 18.83 -9.25 -22.59
N LEU A 504 18.67 -10.35 -21.82
CA LEU A 504 17.51 -11.23 -21.90
C LEU A 504 16.31 -10.71 -21.11
N LEU A 505 16.47 -9.64 -20.31
CA LEU A 505 15.36 -9.05 -19.58
C LEU A 505 14.43 -8.32 -20.56
N PRO A 506 13.09 -8.42 -20.40
CA PRO A 506 12.14 -7.76 -21.28
C PRO A 506 12.06 -6.24 -21.08
N TYR A 507 13.04 -5.65 -20.38
CA TYR A 507 13.08 -4.24 -20.00
C TYR A 507 14.55 -3.77 -19.89
N PRO A 508 14.82 -2.48 -20.13
CA PRO A 508 16.16 -1.93 -19.97
C PRO A 508 16.51 -1.82 -18.47
N VAL A 509 17.70 -2.29 -18.11
CA VAL A 509 18.28 -2.11 -16.77
C VAL A 509 19.58 -1.34 -16.93
N PRO A 510 19.64 -0.05 -16.52
CA PRO A 510 20.87 0.69 -16.54
C PRO A 510 21.82 0.14 -15.47
N VAL A 511 23.08 -0.08 -15.84
CA VAL A 511 24.10 -0.71 -14.99
C VAL A 511 25.33 0.20 -14.94
N SER A 512 25.91 0.34 -13.75
CA SER A 512 27.20 0.99 -13.54
C SER A 512 28.12 0.03 -12.79
N PHE A 513 29.21 -0.39 -13.44
CA PHE A 513 30.22 -1.22 -12.79
C PHE A 513 31.16 -0.36 -11.93
N ILE A 514 31.36 -0.77 -10.68
CA ILE A 514 32.22 -0.08 -9.72
C ILE A 514 33.30 -1.06 -9.27
N LEU A 515 34.55 -0.71 -9.56
CA LEU A 515 35.71 -1.51 -9.20
C LEU A 515 35.89 -1.54 -7.67
N PHE A 516 36.11 -2.73 -7.12
CA PHE A 516 36.33 -2.98 -5.71
C PHE A 516 37.71 -3.63 -5.49
N GLY A 517 38.58 -2.95 -4.75
CA GLY A 517 39.97 -3.33 -4.51
C GLY A 517 40.95 -2.26 -4.98
N ASP A 518 42.23 -2.47 -4.70
CA ASP A 518 43.32 -1.54 -5.04
C ASP A 518 44.01 -1.87 -6.38
N GLY A 519 43.74 -3.05 -6.96
CA GLY A 519 44.43 -3.54 -8.15
C GLY A 519 45.90 -3.90 -7.92
N VAL A 520 46.35 -3.97 -6.66
CA VAL A 520 47.70 -4.38 -6.25
C VAL A 520 47.63 -5.74 -5.54
N LYS A 521 46.56 -5.98 -4.78
CA LYS A 521 46.27 -7.26 -4.12
C LYS A 521 44.90 -7.77 -4.54
N ASN A 522 44.67 -9.07 -4.39
CA ASN A 522 43.34 -9.62 -4.62
C ASN A 522 42.38 -9.11 -3.54
N PRO A 523 41.19 -8.62 -3.92
CA PRO A 523 40.24 -8.04 -2.98
C PRO A 523 39.63 -9.10 -2.05
N ASP A 524 39.23 -8.69 -0.84
CA ASP A 524 38.48 -9.57 0.06
C ASP A 524 37.03 -9.70 -0.40
N TYR A 525 36.71 -10.88 -0.93
CA TYR A 525 35.36 -11.22 -1.39
C TYR A 525 34.33 -11.24 -0.26
N SER A 526 34.73 -11.44 1.00
CA SER A 526 33.81 -11.36 2.13
C SER A 526 33.39 -9.93 2.40
N ASP A 527 34.32 -8.97 2.27
CA ASP A 527 34.00 -7.54 2.35
C ASP A 527 33.16 -7.08 1.15
N LEU A 528 33.46 -7.55 -0.07
CA LEU A 528 32.63 -7.28 -1.26
C LEU A 528 31.17 -7.70 -1.03
N VAL A 529 30.96 -8.90 -0.48
CA VAL A 529 29.63 -9.42 -0.15
C VAL A 529 28.97 -8.61 0.98
N ASN A 530 29.72 -8.22 2.00
CA ASN A 530 29.20 -7.35 3.06
C ASN A 530 28.81 -5.96 2.52
N LYS A 531 29.51 -5.43 1.51
CA LYS A 531 29.12 -4.18 0.84
C LYS A 531 27.80 -4.31 0.07
N VAL A 532 27.49 -5.48 -0.48
CA VAL A 532 26.16 -5.75 -1.04
C VAL A 532 25.12 -5.79 0.07
N ALA A 533 25.37 -6.53 1.16
CA ALA A 533 24.46 -6.62 2.30
C ALA A 533 24.15 -5.25 2.96
N ASN A 534 25.13 -4.34 2.96
CA ASN A 534 25.01 -2.99 3.50
C ASN A 534 24.47 -1.96 2.49
N ASN A 535 23.90 -2.37 1.35
CA ASN A 535 23.36 -1.51 0.28
C ASN A 535 24.38 -0.49 -0.30
N VAL A 536 25.69 -0.77 -0.19
CA VAL A 536 26.74 0.02 -0.86
C VAL A 536 26.77 -0.32 -2.34
N PHE A 537 26.65 -1.60 -2.67
CA PHE A 537 26.43 -2.11 -4.02
C PHE A 537 25.06 -2.78 -4.09
N ASP A 538 24.39 -2.67 -5.23
CA ASP A 538 23.07 -3.29 -5.43
C ASP A 538 23.22 -4.78 -5.81
N ALA A 539 24.34 -5.14 -6.44
CA ALA A 539 24.78 -6.52 -6.64
C ALA A 539 26.30 -6.60 -6.85
N ALA A 540 26.87 -7.81 -6.88
CA ALA A 540 28.28 -8.02 -7.20
C ALA A 540 28.44 -9.05 -8.34
N VAL A 541 29.36 -8.78 -9.26
CA VAL A 541 29.65 -9.64 -10.41
C VAL A 541 31.11 -10.01 -10.44
N GLY A 542 31.40 -11.31 -10.47
CA GLY A 542 32.74 -11.88 -10.54
C GLY A 542 32.73 -13.37 -10.30
N ASP A 543 33.91 -13.93 -10.07
CA ASP A 543 34.16 -15.32 -9.67
C ASP A 543 33.96 -15.51 -8.15
N VAL A 544 32.85 -15.01 -7.64
CA VAL A 544 32.54 -15.08 -6.20
C VAL A 544 32.16 -16.51 -5.84
N SER A 545 32.99 -17.20 -5.06
CA SER A 545 32.68 -18.54 -4.58
C SER A 545 31.50 -18.51 -3.60
N ILE A 546 30.52 -19.39 -3.84
CA ILE A 546 29.35 -19.60 -2.99
C ILE A 546 29.80 -20.46 -1.79
N VAL A 547 29.83 -19.87 -0.60
CA VAL A 547 30.17 -20.55 0.65
C VAL A 547 29.15 -20.23 1.74
N THR A 548 28.96 -21.16 2.69
CA THR A 548 27.90 -21.11 3.71
C THR A 548 27.84 -19.80 4.50
N ASN A 549 28.98 -19.16 4.79
CA ASN A 549 28.98 -17.91 5.55
C ASN A 549 28.41 -16.73 4.72
N ARG A 550 28.65 -16.72 3.40
CA ARG A 550 28.17 -15.66 2.50
C ARG A 550 26.68 -15.80 2.19
N THR A 551 26.19 -17.04 2.05
CA THR A 551 24.77 -17.31 1.79
C THR A 551 23.86 -16.95 2.97
N ARG A 552 24.42 -16.67 4.15
CA ARG A 552 23.66 -16.20 5.31
C ARG A 552 23.37 -14.70 5.28
N VAL A 553 24.14 -13.94 4.47
CA VAL A 553 24.08 -12.47 4.45
C VAL A 553 23.60 -11.90 3.12
N VAL A 554 23.76 -12.65 2.01
CA VAL A 554 23.25 -12.27 0.69
C VAL A 554 22.71 -13.49 -0.07
N ASP A 555 21.79 -13.24 -1.00
CA ASP A 555 21.30 -14.23 -1.94
C ASP A 555 22.26 -14.39 -3.13
N PHE A 556 22.41 -15.63 -3.62
CA PHE A 556 23.23 -15.97 -4.79
C PHE A 556 22.37 -16.49 -5.93
N THR A 557 22.79 -16.25 -7.16
CA THR A 557 22.23 -16.91 -8.33
C THR A 557 22.62 -18.38 -8.37
N GLN A 558 22.02 -19.14 -9.29
CA GLN A 558 22.59 -20.44 -9.67
C GLN A 558 24.04 -20.25 -10.15
N PRO A 559 24.97 -21.17 -9.81
CA PRO A 559 26.34 -21.08 -10.28
C PRO A 559 26.39 -21.25 -11.81
N TYR A 560 27.07 -20.34 -12.49
CA TYR A 560 27.23 -20.37 -13.95
C TYR A 560 28.54 -21.06 -14.40
N VAL A 561 29.41 -21.42 -13.45
CA VAL A 561 30.62 -22.22 -13.64
C VAL A 561 30.74 -23.19 -12.47
N GLU A 562 30.91 -24.48 -12.77
CA GLU A 562 31.20 -25.48 -11.75
C GLU A 562 32.65 -25.34 -11.24
N SER A 563 32.83 -25.34 -9.91
CA SER A 563 34.15 -25.34 -9.29
C SER A 563 34.54 -26.76 -8.86
N GLY A 564 35.70 -27.24 -9.32
CA GLY A 564 36.30 -28.50 -8.87
C GLY A 564 37.70 -28.28 -8.31
N LEU A 565 38.05 -28.98 -7.23
CA LEU A 565 39.42 -28.99 -6.69
C LEU A 565 40.29 -29.91 -7.56
N VAL A 566 41.32 -29.34 -8.18
CA VAL A 566 42.30 -30.07 -8.99
C VAL A 566 43.69 -29.82 -8.44
N ILE A 567 44.50 -30.87 -8.32
CA ILE A 567 45.91 -30.76 -7.95
C ILE A 567 46.73 -30.62 -9.23
N VAL A 568 47.43 -29.49 -9.36
CA VAL A 568 48.39 -29.27 -10.44
C VAL A 568 49.79 -29.57 -9.90
N SER A 569 50.48 -30.53 -10.49
CA SER A 569 51.86 -30.87 -10.14
C SER A 569 52.75 -30.80 -11.38
N PRO A 570 53.93 -30.16 -11.31
CA PRO A 570 54.85 -30.11 -12.44
C PRO A 570 55.36 -31.51 -12.77
N VAL A 571 55.14 -31.96 -14.00
CA VAL A 571 55.70 -33.21 -14.49
C VAL A 571 57.15 -32.96 -14.90
N LYS A 572 58.10 -33.60 -14.21
CA LYS A 572 59.49 -33.67 -14.68
C LYS A 572 59.63 -34.86 -15.63
N GLU A 573 60.12 -34.65 -16.83
CA GLU A 573 60.42 -35.74 -17.77
C GLU A 573 61.46 -36.69 -17.16
N LYS A 574 61.19 -38.00 -17.20
CA LYS A 574 62.15 -39.03 -16.78
C LYS A 574 63.15 -39.24 -17.93
N SER A 575 64.41 -38.85 -17.74
CA SER A 575 65.47 -39.21 -18.68
C SER A 575 65.70 -40.73 -18.65
N SER A 576 65.58 -41.37 -19.82
CA SER A 576 65.94 -42.76 -20.02
C SER A 576 67.45 -42.90 -19.88
N ASN A 577 67.93 -43.63 -18.86
CA ASN A 577 69.33 -43.95 -18.73
C ASN A 577 69.60 -45.31 -19.39
N ALA A 578 70.32 -45.31 -20.52
CA ALA A 578 70.67 -46.52 -21.26
C ALA A 578 71.46 -47.54 -20.42
N TRP A 579 72.14 -47.12 -19.35
CA TRP A 579 72.89 -47.99 -18.44
C TRP A 579 72.03 -48.61 -17.32
N ALA A 580 70.71 -48.40 -17.35
CA ALA A 580 69.80 -48.97 -16.36
C ALA A 580 69.85 -50.51 -16.30
N PHE A 581 70.25 -51.20 -17.38
CA PHE A 581 70.38 -52.66 -17.42
C PHE A 581 71.51 -53.21 -16.52
N LEU A 582 72.46 -52.37 -16.10
CA LEU A 582 73.52 -52.78 -15.15
C LEU A 582 73.08 -52.65 -13.68
N LYS A 583 72.00 -51.91 -13.38
CA LYS A 583 71.48 -51.71 -12.02
C LYS A 583 71.02 -52.99 -11.28
N PRO A 584 70.52 -54.05 -11.94
CA PRO A 584 70.04 -55.23 -11.23
C PRO A 584 71.13 -56.00 -10.46
N PHE A 585 72.40 -55.86 -10.84
CA PHE A 585 73.52 -56.53 -10.18
C PHE A 585 74.51 -55.51 -9.59
N THR A 586 75.04 -55.83 -8.42
CA THR A 586 76.11 -55.02 -7.81
C THR A 586 77.41 -55.18 -8.60
N LEU A 587 78.32 -54.21 -8.50
CA LEU A 587 79.66 -54.29 -9.10
C LEU A 587 80.40 -55.58 -8.70
N GLY A 588 80.22 -56.03 -7.45
CA GLY A 588 80.77 -57.29 -6.95
C GLY A 588 80.21 -58.51 -7.69
N MET A 589 78.90 -58.54 -7.98
CA MET A 589 78.28 -59.62 -8.75
C MET A 589 78.80 -59.64 -10.20
N TRP A 590 78.91 -58.49 -10.85
CA TRP A 590 79.50 -58.41 -12.19
C TRP A 590 80.96 -58.89 -12.22
N ALA A 591 81.76 -58.55 -11.21
CA ALA A 591 83.13 -59.03 -11.08
C ALA A 591 83.20 -60.54 -10.87
N VAL A 592 82.30 -61.11 -10.05
CA VAL A 592 82.20 -62.57 -9.84
C VAL A 592 81.78 -63.27 -11.13
N THR A 593 80.79 -62.75 -11.87
CA THR A 593 80.39 -63.30 -13.17
C THR A 593 81.53 -63.26 -14.18
N GLY A 594 82.28 -62.15 -14.25
CA GLY A 594 83.47 -62.04 -15.09
C GLY A 594 84.59 -63.01 -14.68
N ALA A 595 84.82 -63.20 -13.39
CA ALA A 595 85.81 -64.17 -12.90
C ALA A 595 85.41 -65.62 -13.23
N PHE A 596 84.13 -65.96 -13.05
CA PHE A 596 83.61 -67.29 -13.38
C PHE A 596 83.68 -67.57 -14.90
N PHE A 597 83.43 -66.53 -15.71
CA PHE A 597 83.55 -66.58 -17.16
C PHE A 597 84.98 -66.93 -17.63
N LEU A 598 85.99 -66.31 -17.01
CA LEU A 598 87.40 -66.61 -17.28
C LEU A 598 87.79 -68.01 -16.81
N PHE A 599 87.30 -68.42 -15.64
CA PHE A 599 87.55 -69.74 -15.07
C PHE A 599 87.02 -70.86 -15.98
N VAL A 600 85.76 -70.77 -16.42
CA VAL A 600 85.17 -71.74 -17.37
C VAL A 600 85.97 -71.80 -18.66
N GLY A 601 86.38 -70.65 -19.19
CA GLY A 601 87.19 -70.58 -20.41
C GLY A 601 88.55 -71.27 -20.27
N ALA A 602 89.22 -71.08 -19.13
CA ALA A 602 90.48 -71.75 -18.83
C ALA A 602 90.32 -73.28 -18.69
N VAL A 603 89.24 -73.74 -18.03
CA VAL A 603 88.93 -75.18 -17.90
C VAL A 603 88.69 -75.82 -19.27
N VAL A 604 87.89 -75.19 -20.13
CA VAL A 604 87.64 -75.67 -21.49
C VAL A 604 88.94 -75.71 -22.31
N TRP A 605 89.78 -74.67 -22.22
CA TRP A 605 91.07 -74.65 -22.90
C TRP A 605 91.97 -75.82 -22.47
N ILE A 606 92.08 -76.11 -21.16
CA ILE A 606 92.88 -77.24 -20.67
C ILE A 606 92.39 -78.58 -21.25
N LEU A 607 91.08 -78.78 -21.37
CA LEU A 607 90.48 -80.03 -21.84
C LEU A 607 90.57 -80.19 -23.38
N GLU A 608 90.25 -79.14 -24.14
CA GLU A 608 90.15 -79.19 -25.61
C GLU A 608 91.49 -78.96 -26.33
N HIS A 609 92.45 -78.26 -25.72
CA HIS A 609 93.76 -77.95 -26.33
C HIS A 609 94.55 -79.21 -26.75
N ARG A 610 94.26 -80.35 -26.11
CA ARG A 610 94.97 -81.60 -26.38
C ARG A 610 94.43 -82.38 -27.60
N PHE A 611 93.18 -82.18 -27.99
CA PHE A 611 92.52 -82.95 -29.05
C PHE A 611 92.03 -82.11 -30.24
N ASN A 612 91.82 -80.80 -30.04
CA ASN A 612 91.17 -79.96 -31.03
C ASN A 612 92.17 -78.97 -31.67
N PRO A 613 92.40 -79.02 -33.01
CA PRO A 613 93.42 -78.19 -33.67
C PRO A 613 93.12 -76.68 -33.63
N GLU A 614 91.85 -76.28 -33.45
CA GLU A 614 91.47 -74.86 -33.35
C GLU A 614 91.97 -74.15 -32.07
N PHE A 615 92.35 -74.90 -31.03
CA PHE A 615 92.90 -74.36 -29.79
C PHE A 615 94.45 -74.30 -29.76
N ARG A 616 95.14 -74.55 -30.88
CA ARG A 616 96.61 -74.63 -30.99
C ARG A 616 97.28 -73.47 -31.76
N GLY A 617 96.60 -72.34 -31.92
CA GLY A 617 97.14 -71.13 -32.58
C GLY A 617 98.15 -70.34 -31.74
N SER A 618 98.50 -69.13 -32.20
CA SER A 618 99.37 -68.18 -31.48
C SER A 618 98.77 -67.77 -30.10
N PRO A 619 99.56 -67.31 -29.12
CA PRO A 619 99.06 -66.98 -27.78
C PRO A 619 97.87 -66.00 -27.76
N ARG A 620 97.84 -65.09 -28.74
CA ARG A 620 96.75 -64.13 -28.92
C ARG A 620 95.47 -64.79 -29.46
N GLU A 621 95.60 -65.73 -30.39
CA GLU A 621 94.47 -66.48 -30.95
C GLU A 621 93.84 -67.38 -29.89
N GLN A 622 94.66 -68.05 -29.06
CA GLN A 622 94.16 -68.88 -27.96
C GLN A 622 93.35 -68.08 -26.94
N LEU A 623 93.81 -66.88 -26.56
CA LEU A 623 93.05 -66.01 -25.67
C LEU A 623 91.71 -65.61 -26.29
N VAL A 624 91.69 -65.21 -27.56
CA VAL A 624 90.44 -64.84 -28.25
C VAL A 624 89.47 -66.02 -28.30
N THR A 625 89.95 -67.23 -28.61
CA THR A 625 89.10 -68.44 -28.63
C THR A 625 88.55 -68.79 -27.25
N ILE A 626 89.33 -68.60 -26.17
CA ILE A 626 88.87 -68.78 -24.77
C ILE A 626 87.72 -67.82 -24.45
N PHE A 627 87.89 -66.52 -24.70
CA PHE A 627 86.87 -65.52 -24.44
C PHE A 627 85.62 -65.73 -25.31
N TRP A 628 85.80 -66.07 -26.59
CA TRP A 628 84.72 -66.33 -27.53
C TRP A 628 83.89 -67.56 -27.16
N PHE A 629 84.55 -68.64 -26.75
CA PHE A 629 83.86 -69.87 -26.36
C PHE A 629 83.07 -69.68 -25.06
N SER A 630 83.66 -69.07 -24.03
CA SER A 630 82.95 -68.70 -22.80
C SER A 630 81.76 -67.77 -23.08
N PHE A 631 81.90 -66.84 -24.03
CA PHE A 631 80.82 -65.92 -24.43
C PHE A 631 79.68 -66.68 -25.12
N SER A 632 80.01 -67.55 -26.07
CA SER A 632 79.03 -68.36 -26.77
C SER A 632 78.28 -69.32 -25.83
N THR A 633 78.96 -69.95 -24.87
CA THR A 633 78.31 -70.89 -23.94
C THR A 633 77.34 -70.21 -22.98
N MET A 634 77.68 -69.02 -22.46
CA MET A 634 76.82 -68.27 -21.54
C MET A 634 75.56 -67.69 -22.23
N PHE A 635 75.63 -67.38 -23.53
CA PHE A 635 74.54 -66.72 -24.26
C PHE A 635 73.80 -67.60 -25.29
N PHE A 636 74.36 -68.74 -25.73
CA PHE A 636 73.75 -69.62 -26.75
C PHE A 636 73.24 -70.99 -26.24
N ALA A 637 73.48 -71.36 -24.98
CA ALA A 637 73.02 -72.65 -24.46
C ALA A 637 71.54 -72.65 -24.03
N HIS A 638 70.60 -72.42 -24.95
CA HIS A 638 69.17 -72.79 -24.81
C HIS A 638 68.44 -72.92 -26.15
N ARG A 639 69.00 -73.68 -27.09
CA ARG A 639 68.24 -74.23 -28.23
C ARG A 639 68.54 -75.73 -28.40
N ARG A 640 67.97 -76.56 -27.54
CA ARG A 640 67.55 -77.94 -27.84
C ARG A 640 66.61 -78.44 -26.73
N THR A 641 65.42 -78.86 -27.15
CA THR A 641 64.30 -79.37 -26.36
C THR A 641 64.56 -80.77 -25.78
N LEU A 642 64.23 -80.95 -24.50
CA LEU A 642 63.20 -81.87 -24.01
C LEU A 642 62.59 -81.28 -22.73
#